data_AF-A0A175W1M1-F1
#
_entry.id   AF-A0A175W1M1-F1
#
_cell.length_a   1.000
_cell.length_b   1.000
_cell.length_c   1.000
_cell.angle_alpha   90.00
_cell.angle_beta   90.00
_cell.angle_gamma   90.00
#
_symmetry.space_group_name_H-M   'P 1'
#
loop_
_entity.id
_entity.type
_entity.pdbx_description
1 polymer ?
#
loop_
_entity_poly.entity_id
_entity_poly.type
_entity_poly.pdbx_seq_one_letter_code
_entity_poly.pdbx_strand_id
1 'polypeptide(L)'
;MAAPLANPTITLNSREEQLKSLLLAAAAFIDEHDNLPSPVVLRWAGGWVRDKLLGVDSHDIDTAINVMTGEAFVDRLRDYCDVPAHRARHALQATDVGRLHTVARNPDKSKHLATSTIKLCGLDVDFVNLRKETYTEDSRNPTVEFGTAEEDALRRDASVNALFYNLNTGEVEDFVGGVDDLRDGLIRTPMEPLQTFLDDPLRVLRLVRFASRLGFRIDGDAERVMADERVLGRLKIKISRERIGVELEKMLKGKNPAESLRLIDRLGLYHAVFTDPNRADMPKPDTTTWSAAYECLDLLETNKTPGSIYDLLVTSDEARYYAWALATLTPWEQLPDDPRPISGKAPLPLPTQAAREGFKAPNKLCDVINAAHRHRAAILELRDVVREKKECLDERDHFGMTIRDWDARGGNWRLQVLFAVLVDVASWKGGTREAALAEWQQFLDHLVELDVMNAPSIKRLVDGKLLAKELGVKPGRWMAAALDVALAWQLRNPGATDPAGAVEEEAENVRHQFLAVLTCLHCCDRIREEPGDVVKTQELTGIIAQAIAPARSPIYLRLPIILTASCAAFNDDLKKARNQRVEHCREASTLGLQVLDALMKLASQTGLDDDVLLTLLAFTDETQEWADTNTAKTANALLSQYFDAGNTTKERFITEAVLQQYLRPLFSQSKPSSVTASGRKAEYADADTRDHGLPDDSAQTKPWKYTDLRAVPAVAWAVNEADDQLVARHWPLFIPVLLTLVDDATTPIRRRGLLIVTNFLAKFPDKILQNSGLAKVFEDSIFPTLAYLPSLTPTDESVQLLVPAYGALLTLANKQPVVGNDGVRNGPKNSLLDKILREGVFMGYFHAKDHIRIVEVLCQQTAVILNQMGVHAVKHLKDLIPMLSTIMADPFAPVAPATLLSAIKALQAVLANCWPRIPASPWQDEIINALVLCWLHLANQDNGIQVTGDSRSLLEQELLTSSKALAAVVKTGGIDLAEHVAPLVTKEPALARLFSS
;
A
#
# COMPACT_ATOMS: atom_id res chain seq x y z
N MET A 1 60.89 1.13 31.21
CA MET A 1 60.40 0.19 30.18
C MET A 1 59.84 -0.99 30.94
N ALA A 2 58.52 -1.16 30.98
CA ALA A 2 57.95 -2.39 31.51
C ALA A 2 58.46 -3.55 30.64
N ALA A 3 58.84 -4.67 31.25
CA ALA A 3 59.28 -5.86 30.52
C ALA A 3 58.23 -6.23 29.45
N PRO A 4 58.64 -6.73 28.27
CA PRO A 4 57.69 -7.23 27.29
C PRO A 4 56.83 -8.29 27.99
N LEU A 5 55.55 -7.97 28.16
CA LEU A 5 54.57 -8.89 28.74
C LEU A 5 54.57 -10.16 27.89
N ALA A 6 54.53 -11.32 28.53
CA ALA A 6 54.51 -12.60 27.82
C ALA A 6 53.36 -12.58 26.80
N ASN A 7 53.65 -12.88 25.54
CA ASN A 7 52.62 -13.00 24.52
C ASN A 7 51.57 -14.00 25.02
N PRO A 8 50.28 -13.65 24.95
CA PRO A 8 49.24 -14.54 25.44
C PRO A 8 49.26 -15.84 24.63
N THR A 9 49.23 -16.97 25.31
CA THR A 9 49.21 -18.30 24.69
C THR A 9 47.76 -18.75 24.48
N ILE A 10 47.45 -19.14 23.25
CA ILE A 10 46.15 -19.74 22.90
C ILE A 10 46.30 -21.26 22.85
N THR A 11 45.45 -21.97 23.59
CA THR A 11 45.35 -23.44 23.51
C THR A 11 44.28 -23.84 22.49
N LEU A 12 44.68 -24.61 21.48
CA LEU A 12 43.80 -25.12 20.44
C LEU A 12 43.05 -26.36 20.93
N ASN A 13 41.79 -26.49 20.55
CA ASN A 13 41.07 -27.75 20.75
C ASN A 13 41.48 -28.79 19.69
N SER A 14 41.03 -30.04 19.83
CA SER A 14 41.43 -31.13 18.93
C SER A 14 41.09 -30.89 17.46
N ARG A 15 39.95 -30.25 17.17
CA ARG A 15 39.52 -29.93 15.79
C ARG A 15 40.32 -28.78 15.20
N GLU A 16 40.63 -27.78 16.01
CA GLU A 16 41.49 -26.65 15.64
C GLU A 16 42.92 -27.10 15.39
N GLU A 17 43.47 -28.00 16.21
CA GLU A 17 44.80 -28.55 15.99
C GLU A 17 44.85 -29.40 14.71
N GLN A 18 43.79 -30.19 14.46
CA GLN A 18 43.63 -30.94 13.20
C GLN A 18 43.56 -29.99 12.00
N LEU A 19 42.77 -28.92 12.08
CA LEU A 19 42.64 -27.90 11.03
C LEU A 19 43.98 -27.19 10.81
N LYS A 20 44.66 -26.73 11.86
CA LYS A 20 45.98 -26.11 11.79
C LYS A 20 46.99 -27.03 11.09
N SER A 21 47.06 -28.30 11.49
CA SER A 21 47.92 -29.30 10.87
C SER A 21 47.64 -29.45 9.37
N LEU A 22 46.37 -29.53 8.98
CA LEU A 22 45.96 -29.61 7.58
C LEU A 22 46.39 -28.37 6.79
N LEU A 23 46.08 -27.18 7.30
CA LEU A 23 46.35 -25.91 6.63
C LEU A 23 47.84 -25.66 6.47
N LEU A 24 48.65 -25.95 7.49
CA LEU A 24 50.10 -25.84 7.40
C LEU A 24 50.71 -26.83 6.41
N ALA A 25 50.17 -28.05 6.33
CA ALA A 25 50.64 -29.04 5.37
C ALA A 25 50.28 -28.64 3.92
N ALA A 26 49.11 -28.03 3.72
CA ALA A 26 48.73 -27.47 2.43
C ALA A 26 49.59 -26.26 2.05
N ALA A 27 49.88 -25.37 3.01
CA ALA A 27 50.81 -24.25 2.80
C ALA A 27 52.21 -24.73 2.38
N ALA A 28 52.75 -25.75 3.05
CA ALA A 28 54.03 -26.34 2.69
C ALA A 28 54.01 -26.99 1.29
N PHE A 29 52.93 -27.69 0.93
CA PHE A 29 52.76 -28.24 -0.41
C PHE A 29 52.76 -27.14 -1.48
N ILE A 30 52.09 -26.02 -1.22
CA ILE A 30 52.06 -24.87 -2.10
C ILE A 30 53.46 -24.27 -2.25
N ASP A 31 54.18 -24.04 -1.14
CA ASP A 31 55.54 -23.49 -1.16
C ASP A 31 56.53 -24.37 -1.94
N GLU A 32 56.32 -25.69 -1.99
CA GLU A 32 57.15 -26.62 -2.76
C GLU A 32 56.83 -26.62 -4.27
N HIS A 33 55.58 -26.35 -4.66
CA HIS A 33 55.10 -26.50 -6.05
C HIS A 33 54.96 -25.17 -6.79
N ASP A 34 54.75 -24.07 -6.07
CA ASP A 34 54.48 -22.76 -6.65
C ASP A 34 55.67 -21.81 -6.45
N ASN A 35 56.02 -21.07 -7.50
CA ASN A 35 57.05 -20.04 -7.42
C ASN A 35 56.46 -18.74 -6.86
N LEU A 36 56.35 -18.66 -5.53
CA LEU A 36 55.77 -17.52 -4.81
C LEU A 36 56.82 -16.51 -4.36
N PRO A 37 56.46 -15.22 -4.20
CA PRO A 37 57.40 -14.17 -3.80
C PRO A 37 57.93 -14.34 -2.36
N SER A 38 57.17 -15.03 -1.50
CA SER A 38 57.58 -15.42 -0.16
C SER A 38 56.78 -16.65 0.28
N PRO A 39 57.24 -17.40 1.31
CA PRO A 39 56.50 -18.54 1.83
C PRO A 39 55.07 -18.19 2.27
N VAL A 40 54.16 -19.16 2.16
CA VAL A 40 52.77 -19.02 2.61
C VAL A 40 52.72 -18.99 4.13
N VAL A 41 52.25 -17.86 4.67
CA VAL A 41 52.02 -17.66 6.10
C VAL A 41 50.52 -17.50 6.34
N LEU A 42 49.98 -18.38 7.17
CA LEU A 42 48.56 -18.42 7.49
C LEU A 42 48.31 -17.86 8.89
N ARG A 43 47.27 -17.04 8.99
CA ARG A 43 46.85 -16.43 10.26
C ARG A 43 45.37 -16.65 10.48
N TRP A 44 44.98 -17.05 11.68
CA TRP A 44 43.58 -16.87 12.09
C TRP A 44 43.39 -15.48 12.64
N ALA A 45 42.33 -14.79 12.21
CA ALA A 45 42.21 -13.36 12.41
C ALA A 45 40.99 -12.96 13.24
N GLY A 46 41.13 -11.83 13.94
CA GLY A 46 40.04 -11.06 14.51
C GLY A 46 39.21 -11.74 15.58
N GLY A 47 37.94 -12.01 15.27
CA GLY A 47 36.96 -12.40 16.27
C GLY A 47 37.31 -13.69 17.01
N TRP A 48 37.83 -14.67 16.27
CA TRP A 48 38.24 -15.95 16.83
C TRP A 48 39.38 -15.78 17.86
N VAL A 49 40.41 -14.99 17.54
CA VAL A 49 41.57 -14.77 18.42
C VAL A 49 41.13 -14.11 19.72
N ARG A 50 40.34 -13.04 19.61
CA ARG A 50 39.76 -12.32 20.75
C ARG A 50 38.92 -13.24 21.63
N ASP A 51 38.00 -14.00 21.03
CA ASP A 51 37.09 -14.85 21.79
C ASP A 51 37.87 -15.99 22.49
N LYS A 52 38.89 -16.55 21.85
CA LYS A 52 39.80 -17.52 22.49
C LYS A 52 40.55 -16.95 23.69
N LEU A 53 41.04 -15.72 23.59
CA LEU A 53 41.70 -15.03 24.69
C LEU A 53 40.73 -14.70 25.84
N LEU A 54 39.45 -14.54 25.55
CA LEU A 54 38.37 -14.41 26.54
C LEU A 54 37.84 -15.76 27.06
N GLY A 55 38.39 -16.88 26.61
CA GLY A 55 37.96 -18.23 27.01
C GLY A 55 36.63 -18.67 26.40
N VAL A 56 36.22 -18.07 25.28
CA VAL A 56 34.99 -18.38 24.53
C VAL A 56 35.36 -19.10 23.25
N ASP A 57 34.79 -20.28 23.02
CA ASP A 57 34.97 -21.01 21.75
C ASP A 57 34.18 -20.33 20.62
N SER A 58 34.79 -20.29 19.43
CA SER A 58 34.17 -19.82 18.19
C SER A 58 34.30 -20.92 17.12
N HIS A 59 33.23 -21.13 16.35
CA HIS A 59 33.20 -22.11 15.26
C HIS A 59 33.45 -21.52 13.87
N ASP A 60 33.38 -20.19 13.76
CA ASP A 60 33.70 -19.44 12.54
C ASP A 60 35.15 -18.95 12.62
N ILE A 61 35.97 -19.36 11.65
CA ILE A 61 37.41 -19.06 11.59
C ILE A 61 37.74 -18.33 10.30
N ASP A 62 38.19 -17.07 10.43
CA ASP A 62 38.72 -16.30 9.32
C ASP A 62 40.24 -16.56 9.17
N THR A 63 40.64 -17.21 8.07
CA THR A 63 42.04 -17.50 7.73
C THR A 63 42.57 -16.47 6.73
N ALA A 64 43.49 -15.62 7.19
CA ALA A 64 44.17 -14.61 6.41
C ALA A 64 45.51 -15.11 5.82
N ILE A 65 45.73 -14.84 4.53
CA ILE A 65 46.85 -15.35 3.73
C ILE A 65 47.67 -14.18 3.16
N ASN A 66 49.00 -14.27 3.24
CA ASN A 66 49.89 -13.17 2.87
C ASN A 66 50.13 -12.99 1.37
N VAL A 67 50.28 -14.07 0.60
CA VAL A 67 50.83 -14.02 -0.78
C VAL A 67 49.85 -14.33 -1.89
N MET A 68 48.64 -14.79 -1.56
CA MET A 68 47.66 -15.23 -2.54
C MET A 68 46.22 -15.02 -2.08
N THR A 69 45.28 -15.07 -3.02
CA THR A 69 43.84 -14.94 -2.73
C THR A 69 43.30 -16.15 -1.97
N GLY A 70 42.21 -15.96 -1.23
CA GLY A 70 41.53 -17.06 -0.54
C GLY A 70 41.09 -18.15 -1.53
N GLU A 71 40.59 -17.77 -2.70
CA GLU A 71 40.24 -18.69 -3.79
C GLU A 71 41.44 -19.51 -4.29
N ALA A 72 42.58 -18.87 -4.58
CA ALA A 72 43.77 -19.57 -5.06
C ALA A 72 44.30 -20.58 -4.03
N PHE A 73 44.28 -20.21 -2.74
CA PHE A 73 44.67 -21.12 -1.68
C PHE A 73 43.71 -22.31 -1.56
N VAL A 74 42.41 -22.07 -1.69
CA VAL A 74 41.39 -23.13 -1.66
C VAL A 74 41.56 -24.10 -2.82
N ASP A 75 41.85 -23.62 -4.03
CA ASP A 75 42.12 -24.47 -5.18
C ASP A 75 43.34 -25.37 -4.93
N ARG A 76 44.41 -24.84 -4.33
CA ARG A 76 45.59 -25.65 -3.98
C ARG A 76 45.37 -26.56 -2.78
N LEU A 77 44.56 -26.15 -1.81
CA LEU A 77 44.12 -26.99 -0.71
C LEU A 77 43.33 -28.20 -1.25
N ARG A 78 42.51 -27.99 -2.29
CA ARG A 78 41.82 -29.09 -3.00
C ARG A 78 42.83 -30.01 -3.67
N ASP A 79 43.80 -29.49 -4.42
CA ASP A 79 44.83 -30.30 -5.06
C ASP A 79 45.63 -31.14 -4.03
N TYR A 80 45.92 -30.55 -2.86
CA TYR A 80 46.53 -31.27 -1.73
C TYR A 80 45.61 -32.37 -1.18
N CYS A 81 44.32 -32.09 -0.99
CA CYS A 81 43.36 -33.06 -0.46
C CYS A 81 42.98 -34.16 -1.46
N ASP A 82 43.15 -33.94 -2.76
CA ASP A 82 42.82 -34.95 -3.77
C ASP A 82 43.73 -36.18 -3.68
N VAL A 83 44.98 -36.01 -3.23
CA VAL A 83 45.92 -37.11 -3.00
C VAL A 83 45.47 -37.97 -1.80
N PRO A 84 45.12 -39.26 -2.00
CA PRO A 84 44.58 -40.11 -0.92
C PRO A 84 45.52 -40.26 0.29
N ALA A 85 46.85 -40.25 0.06
CA ALA A 85 47.85 -40.32 1.13
C ALA A 85 47.78 -39.11 2.07
N HIS A 86 47.45 -37.91 1.56
CA HIS A 86 47.31 -36.69 2.37
C HIS A 86 46.02 -36.73 3.20
N ARG A 87 44.91 -37.24 2.66
CA ARG A 87 43.66 -37.45 3.42
C ARG A 87 43.84 -38.40 4.60
N ALA A 88 44.54 -39.51 4.39
CA ALA A 88 44.83 -40.48 5.45
C ALA A 88 45.68 -39.88 6.58
N ARG A 89 46.63 -38.98 6.24
CA ARG A 89 47.52 -38.33 7.22
C ARG A 89 46.78 -37.42 8.19
N HIS A 90 45.74 -36.71 7.73
CA HIS A 90 44.97 -35.76 8.55
C HIS A 90 43.63 -36.34 9.04
N ALA A 91 43.43 -37.66 8.92
CA ALA A 91 42.22 -38.38 9.32
C ALA A 91 40.91 -37.77 8.77
N LEU A 92 40.96 -37.21 7.56
CA LEU A 92 39.81 -36.56 6.94
C LEU A 92 38.79 -37.60 6.48
N GLN A 93 37.60 -37.59 7.08
CA GLN A 93 36.47 -38.37 6.57
C GLN A 93 35.93 -37.73 5.28
N ALA A 94 35.26 -38.53 4.44
CA ALA A 94 34.61 -38.01 3.23
C ALA A 94 33.57 -36.91 3.53
N THR A 95 33.08 -36.83 4.77
CA THR A 95 32.18 -35.78 5.28
C THR A 95 32.90 -34.53 5.77
N ASP A 96 34.17 -34.64 6.19
CA ASP A 96 34.94 -33.53 6.79
C ASP A 96 35.47 -32.56 5.74
N VAL A 97 35.67 -33.07 4.53
CA VAL A 97 35.93 -32.29 3.33
C VAL A 97 34.58 -32.10 2.62
N GLY A 98 33.66 -31.40 3.29
CA GLY A 98 32.33 -31.13 2.75
C GLY A 98 32.46 -30.64 1.31
N ARG A 99 31.62 -31.16 0.39
CA ARG A 99 31.73 -30.99 -1.07
C ARG A 99 32.53 -29.73 -1.44
N LEU A 100 33.85 -29.88 -1.62
CA LEU A 100 34.73 -28.82 -2.13
C LEU A 100 34.19 -28.25 -3.46
N HIS A 101 33.31 -29.00 -4.14
CA HIS A 101 32.59 -28.60 -5.35
C HIS A 101 31.47 -27.57 -5.15
N THR A 102 30.99 -27.33 -3.92
CA THR A 102 29.97 -26.30 -3.63
C THR A 102 30.62 -25.10 -2.97
N VAL A 103 31.64 -24.50 -3.60
CA VAL A 103 32.10 -23.17 -3.18
C VAL A 103 30.97 -22.20 -3.48
N ALA A 104 30.29 -21.72 -2.44
CA ALA A 104 29.32 -20.65 -2.57
C ALA A 104 30.09 -19.37 -2.95
N ARG A 105 30.33 -19.18 -4.24
CA ARG A 105 30.72 -17.89 -4.79
C ARG A 105 29.58 -16.94 -4.44
N ASN A 106 29.86 -15.94 -3.61
CA ASN A 106 28.87 -14.94 -3.21
C ASN A 106 29.16 -13.60 -3.92
N PRO A 107 28.99 -13.51 -5.25
CA PRO A 107 29.33 -12.31 -6.01
C PRO A 107 28.55 -11.09 -5.54
N ASP A 108 27.33 -11.29 -5.02
CA ASP A 108 26.46 -10.20 -4.56
C ASP A 108 26.96 -9.53 -3.28
N LYS A 109 27.66 -10.24 -2.40
CA LYS A 109 28.22 -9.61 -1.19
C LYS A 109 29.50 -8.86 -1.45
N SER A 110 30.32 -9.24 -2.43
CA SER A 110 31.57 -8.55 -2.72
C SER A 110 32.13 -8.88 -4.11
N LYS A 111 31.81 -8.07 -5.12
CA LYS A 111 32.46 -8.14 -6.45
C LYS A 111 34.00 -8.03 -6.42
N HIS A 112 34.58 -7.59 -5.30
CA HIS A 112 36.01 -7.32 -5.14
C HIS A 112 36.72 -8.21 -4.11
N LEU A 113 36.01 -9.10 -3.40
CA LEU A 113 36.63 -9.97 -2.39
C LEU A 113 36.54 -11.42 -2.83
N ALA A 114 37.66 -12.01 -3.23
CA ALA A 114 37.80 -13.43 -3.56
C ALA A 114 37.82 -14.31 -2.29
N THR A 115 36.77 -14.18 -1.46
CA THR A 115 36.57 -14.97 -0.25
C THR A 115 36.00 -16.33 -0.59
N SER A 116 36.52 -17.38 0.03
CA SER A 116 36.01 -18.75 -0.11
C SER A 116 35.69 -19.35 1.26
N THR A 117 34.42 -19.71 1.47
CA THR A 117 33.93 -20.36 2.70
C THR A 117 33.88 -21.87 2.50
N ILE A 118 34.53 -22.63 3.38
CA ILE A 118 34.56 -24.10 3.35
C ILE A 118 34.35 -24.65 4.75
N LYS A 119 33.58 -25.73 4.85
CA LYS A 119 33.48 -26.50 6.08
C LYS A 119 34.60 -27.55 6.13
N LEU A 120 35.55 -27.38 7.06
CA LEU A 120 36.71 -28.26 7.24
C LEU A 120 36.82 -28.69 8.70
N CYS A 121 37.04 -29.99 8.95
CA CYS A 121 37.14 -30.55 10.30
C CYS A 121 35.91 -30.24 11.19
N GLY A 122 34.75 -30.07 10.56
CA GLY A 122 33.50 -29.68 11.22
C GLY A 122 33.39 -28.21 11.63
N LEU A 123 34.35 -27.36 11.24
CA LEU A 123 34.40 -25.92 11.48
C LEU A 123 34.12 -25.17 10.18
N ASP A 124 33.50 -24.00 10.26
CA ASP A 124 33.25 -23.14 9.11
C ASP A 124 34.44 -22.16 8.96
N VAL A 125 35.16 -22.26 7.84
CA VAL A 125 36.44 -21.59 7.62
C VAL A 125 36.37 -20.70 6.39
N ASP A 126 36.64 -19.41 6.58
CA ASP A 126 36.67 -18.40 5.53
C ASP A 126 38.12 -18.07 5.16
N PHE A 127 38.50 -18.24 3.89
CA PHE A 127 39.82 -17.88 3.39
C PHE A 127 39.81 -16.51 2.73
N VAL A 128 40.68 -15.62 3.21
CA VAL A 128 40.83 -14.24 2.73
C VAL A 128 42.30 -13.87 2.58
N ASN A 129 42.64 -13.00 1.64
CA ASN A 129 43.99 -12.43 1.57
C ASN A 129 44.14 -11.22 2.50
N LEU A 130 45.35 -11.02 3.00
CA LEU A 130 45.76 -9.78 3.65
C LEU A 130 45.73 -8.65 2.64
N ARG A 131 45.28 -7.47 3.09
CA ARG A 131 45.05 -6.37 2.18
C ARG A 131 45.33 -5.01 2.77
N LYS A 132 45.77 -4.12 1.90
CA LYS A 132 45.84 -2.69 2.09
C LYS A 132 44.67 -2.03 1.37
N GLU A 133 43.92 -1.20 2.08
CA GLU A 133 42.76 -0.50 1.54
C GLU A 133 43.08 0.99 1.42
N THR A 134 42.82 1.58 0.26
CA THR A 134 42.85 3.04 0.08
C THR A 134 41.45 3.52 -0.24
N TYR A 135 40.92 4.42 0.60
CA TYR A 135 39.59 4.99 0.45
C TYR A 135 39.66 6.30 -0.33
N THR A 136 38.66 6.55 -1.18
CA THR A 136 38.43 7.86 -1.79
C THR A 136 37.32 8.57 -1.01
N GLU A 137 37.25 9.90 -1.09
CA GLU A 137 36.23 10.66 -0.35
C GLU A 137 34.80 10.26 -0.77
N ASP A 138 34.58 10.04 -2.07
CA ASP A 138 33.27 9.80 -2.65
C ASP A 138 32.82 8.33 -2.60
N SER A 139 33.75 7.38 -2.55
CA SER A 139 33.43 5.94 -2.56
C SER A 139 33.60 5.29 -1.20
N ARG A 140 32.72 4.35 -0.90
CA ARG A 140 32.89 3.41 0.22
C ARG A 140 33.74 2.20 -0.14
N ASN A 141 33.82 1.85 -1.42
CA ASN A 141 34.58 0.71 -1.87
C ASN A 141 36.03 1.17 -2.04
N PRO A 142 36.96 0.72 -1.17
CA PRO A 142 38.36 1.07 -1.31
C PRO A 142 38.97 0.35 -2.52
N THR A 143 40.07 0.88 -3.04
CA THR A 143 40.97 0.10 -3.88
C THR A 143 41.77 -0.84 -2.97
N VAL A 144 41.75 -2.13 -3.32
CA VAL A 144 42.33 -3.21 -2.51
C VAL A 144 43.61 -3.70 -3.17
N GLU A 145 44.72 -3.67 -2.43
CA GLU A 145 46.00 -4.24 -2.82
C GLU A 145 46.44 -5.29 -1.80
N PHE A 146 47.37 -6.18 -2.15
CA PHE A 146 47.99 -7.07 -1.17
C PHE A 146 48.74 -6.26 -0.12
N GLY A 147 48.51 -6.56 1.15
CA GLY A 147 49.10 -5.83 2.27
C GLY A 147 49.74 -6.75 3.30
N THR A 148 50.46 -6.15 4.24
CA THR A 148 51.03 -6.88 5.40
C THR A 148 49.96 -7.16 6.47
N ALA A 149 50.29 -7.99 7.46
CA ALA A 149 49.39 -8.25 8.59
C ALA A 149 49.13 -6.97 9.42
N GLU A 150 50.14 -6.11 9.55
CA GLU A 150 50.02 -4.79 10.19
C GLU A 150 49.08 -3.86 9.40
N GLU A 151 49.23 -3.77 8.08
CA GLU A 151 48.34 -2.97 7.22
C GLU A 151 46.89 -3.49 7.27
N ASP A 152 46.69 -4.81 7.33
CA ASP A 152 45.37 -5.43 7.52
C ASP A 152 44.80 -5.18 8.92
N ALA A 153 45.65 -5.12 9.96
CA ALA A 153 45.26 -4.80 11.33
C ALA A 153 44.74 -3.36 11.43
N LEU A 154 45.49 -2.40 10.86
CA LEU A 154 45.22 -0.97 10.93
C LEU A 154 43.88 -0.60 10.30
N ARG A 155 43.48 -1.27 9.22
CA ARG A 155 42.18 -1.02 8.57
C ARG A 155 40.98 -1.59 9.31
N ARG A 156 41.11 -2.30 10.45
CA ARG A 156 39.97 -2.91 11.16
C ARG A 156 39.22 -1.91 12.03
N ASP A 157 38.05 -2.33 12.52
CA ASP A 157 37.16 -1.47 13.29
C ASP A 157 37.64 -1.24 14.73
N ALA A 158 38.04 -2.31 15.43
CA ALA A 158 38.51 -2.26 16.81
C ALA A 158 39.87 -2.98 16.96
N SER A 159 40.74 -2.45 17.82
CA SER A 159 42.05 -3.01 18.16
C SER A 159 41.95 -4.45 18.66
N VAL A 160 40.97 -4.73 19.53
CA VAL A 160 40.68 -6.09 20.04
C VAL A 160 40.28 -7.09 18.94
N ASN A 161 39.87 -6.61 17.75
CA ASN A 161 39.54 -7.45 16.59
C ASN A 161 40.65 -7.44 15.53
N ALA A 162 41.75 -6.74 15.79
CA ALA A 162 42.89 -6.61 14.89
C ALA A 162 44.05 -7.54 15.27
N LEU A 163 43.77 -8.53 16.12
CA LEU A 163 44.70 -9.58 16.54
C LEU A 163 44.77 -10.70 15.52
N PHE A 164 45.96 -11.28 15.37
CA PHE A 164 46.19 -12.45 14.55
C PHE A 164 46.81 -13.57 15.38
N TYR A 165 46.47 -14.82 15.06
CA TYR A 165 47.16 -16.00 15.55
C TYR A 165 47.90 -16.63 14.38
N ASN A 166 49.23 -16.53 14.40
CA ASN A 166 50.08 -17.04 13.33
C ASN A 166 50.18 -18.56 13.45
N LEU A 167 49.66 -19.29 12.46
CA LEU A 167 49.64 -20.75 12.49
C LEU A 167 51.04 -21.34 12.40
N ASN A 168 51.96 -20.68 11.68
CA ASN A 168 53.32 -21.14 11.46
C ASN A 168 54.16 -21.03 12.74
N THR A 169 54.03 -19.95 13.51
CA THR A 169 54.78 -19.75 14.76
C THR A 169 54.04 -20.24 16.01
N GLY A 170 52.71 -20.30 15.95
CA GLY A 170 51.86 -20.60 17.10
C GLY A 170 51.73 -19.45 18.10
N GLU A 171 52.08 -18.22 17.70
CA GLU A 171 52.05 -17.02 18.54
C GLU A 171 50.92 -16.07 18.16
N VAL A 172 50.44 -15.30 19.14
CA VAL A 172 49.54 -14.17 18.91
C VAL A 172 50.35 -12.97 18.46
N GLU A 173 49.99 -12.41 17.31
CA GLU A 173 50.56 -11.18 16.76
C GLU A 173 49.61 -10.01 17.05
N ASP A 174 50.14 -8.99 17.74
CA ASP A 174 49.44 -7.74 18.05
C ASP A 174 50.25 -6.55 17.55
N PHE A 175 49.73 -5.88 16.54
CA PHE A 175 50.37 -4.72 15.91
C PHE A 175 49.84 -3.38 16.44
N VAL A 176 48.74 -3.38 17.19
CA VAL A 176 47.98 -2.16 17.53
C VAL A 176 47.65 -2.02 19.02
N GLY A 177 48.21 -2.88 19.87
CA GLY A 177 47.93 -2.90 21.31
C GLY A 177 46.57 -3.51 21.66
N GLY A 178 46.01 -4.35 20.79
CA GLY A 178 44.73 -5.01 21.00
C GLY A 178 44.70 -5.97 22.20
N VAL A 179 45.84 -6.55 22.60
CA VAL A 179 45.94 -7.40 23.80
C VAL A 179 45.83 -6.58 25.07
N ASP A 180 46.46 -5.40 25.10
CA ASP A 180 46.35 -4.47 26.22
C ASP A 180 44.92 -3.93 26.34
N ASP A 181 44.31 -3.53 25.22
CA ASP A 181 42.92 -3.07 25.20
C ASP A 181 41.92 -4.18 25.59
N LEU A 182 42.18 -5.42 25.19
CA LEU A 182 41.38 -6.58 25.59
C LEU A 182 41.43 -6.83 27.10
N ARG A 183 42.62 -6.68 27.70
CA ARG A 183 42.82 -6.79 29.15
C ARG A 183 42.15 -5.64 29.90
N ASP A 184 42.21 -4.43 29.36
CA ASP A 184 41.70 -3.22 30.00
C ASP A 184 40.19 -3.00 29.79
N GLY A 185 39.54 -3.89 29.01
CA GLY A 185 38.11 -3.85 28.69
C GLY A 185 37.74 -2.64 27.83
N LEU A 186 38.59 -2.30 26.86
CA LEU A 186 38.50 -1.09 26.06
C LEU A 186 38.23 -1.41 24.58
N ILE A 187 37.30 -0.67 23.97
CA ILE A 187 37.03 -0.69 22.53
C ILE A 187 37.64 0.57 21.91
N ARG A 188 38.80 0.42 21.26
CA ARG A 188 39.55 1.50 20.60
C ARG A 188 39.71 1.21 19.11
N THR A 189 39.76 2.26 18.28
CA THR A 189 40.12 2.13 16.85
C THR A 189 41.64 1.94 16.68
N PRO A 190 42.11 1.08 15.77
CA PRO A 190 43.55 0.88 15.53
C PRO A 190 44.28 2.15 15.06
N MET A 191 43.57 3.02 14.33
CA MET A 191 44.06 4.30 13.84
C MET A 191 43.26 5.46 14.46
N GLU A 192 43.61 6.68 14.04
CA GLU A 192 42.88 7.89 14.41
C GLU A 192 41.36 7.73 14.16
N PRO A 193 40.50 7.98 15.18
CA PRO A 193 39.08 7.66 15.07
C PRO A 193 38.34 8.41 13.96
N LEU A 194 38.66 9.69 13.74
CA LEU A 194 37.97 10.51 12.73
C LEU A 194 38.16 9.92 11.34
N GLN A 195 39.41 9.65 10.93
CA GLN A 195 39.68 9.00 9.65
C GLN A 195 38.97 7.65 9.56
N THR A 196 39.06 6.84 10.62
CA THR A 196 38.46 5.49 10.68
C THR A 196 36.94 5.52 10.41
N PHE A 197 36.21 6.46 11.00
CA PHE A 197 34.77 6.58 10.81
C PHE A 197 34.38 7.32 9.53
N LEU A 198 35.23 8.22 9.03
CA LEU A 198 35.01 8.88 7.73
C LEU A 198 35.16 7.89 6.56
N ASP A 199 36.05 6.91 6.69
CA ASP A 199 36.27 5.85 5.69
C ASP A 199 35.08 4.88 5.61
N ASP A 200 34.71 4.24 6.73
CA ASP A 200 33.48 3.43 6.84
C ASP A 200 32.66 3.80 8.09
N PRO A 201 31.66 4.69 7.96
CA PRO A 201 30.82 5.12 9.08
C PRO A 201 30.08 3.99 9.79
N LEU A 202 29.84 2.84 9.15
CA LEU A 202 29.19 1.70 9.81
C LEU A 202 29.98 1.20 11.04
N ARG A 203 31.29 1.47 11.08
CA ARG A 203 32.15 1.11 12.21
C ARG A 203 31.63 1.67 13.53
N VAL A 204 30.98 2.83 13.54
CA VAL A 204 30.32 3.41 14.72
C VAL A 204 29.34 2.39 15.34
N LEU A 205 28.41 1.85 14.56
CA LEU A 205 27.45 0.85 15.04
C LEU A 205 28.12 -0.48 15.42
N ARG A 206 29.20 -0.85 14.72
CA ARG A 206 29.98 -2.04 15.07
C ARG A 206 30.68 -1.90 16.42
N LEU A 207 31.25 -0.73 16.73
CA LEU A 207 31.85 -0.46 18.04
C LEU A 207 30.80 -0.50 19.14
N VAL A 208 29.63 0.11 18.92
CA VAL A 208 28.49 0.00 19.86
C VAL A 208 28.14 -1.46 20.10
N ARG A 209 28.02 -2.27 19.04
CA ARG A 209 27.75 -3.70 19.15
C ARG A 209 28.83 -4.45 19.93
N PHE A 210 30.11 -4.14 19.73
CA PHE A 210 31.18 -4.81 20.47
C PHE A 210 31.20 -4.40 21.93
N ALA A 211 31.02 -3.11 22.22
CA ALA A 211 30.92 -2.58 23.57
C ALA A 211 29.77 -3.26 24.34
N SER A 212 28.57 -3.32 23.76
CA SER A 212 27.42 -3.95 24.40
C SER A 212 27.56 -5.47 24.54
N ARG A 213 28.10 -6.15 23.52
CA ARG A 213 28.29 -7.61 23.55
C ARG A 213 29.36 -8.05 24.57
N LEU A 214 30.45 -7.29 24.68
CA LEU A 214 31.60 -7.63 25.55
C LEU A 214 31.51 -6.99 26.94
N GLY A 215 30.64 -6.00 27.14
CA GLY A 215 30.59 -5.21 28.37
C GLY A 215 31.81 -4.29 28.51
N PHE A 216 32.40 -3.87 27.39
CA PHE A 216 33.61 -3.04 27.35
C PHE A 216 33.25 -1.58 27.15
N ARG A 217 34.12 -0.68 27.64
CA ARG A 217 33.95 0.77 27.44
C ARG A 217 34.55 1.20 26.11
N ILE A 218 33.92 2.17 25.45
CA ILE A 218 34.49 2.79 24.23
C ILE A 218 35.57 3.78 24.65
N ASP A 219 36.69 3.81 23.91
CA ASP A 219 37.75 4.79 24.13
C ASP A 219 37.22 6.23 24.00
N GLY A 220 37.63 7.11 24.91
CA GLY A 220 37.07 8.46 25.01
C GLY A 220 37.30 9.33 23.78
N ASP A 221 38.41 9.11 23.05
CA ASP A 221 38.66 9.83 21.80
C ASP A 221 37.75 9.32 20.69
N ALA A 222 37.61 8.00 20.56
CA ALA A 222 36.69 7.40 19.61
C ALA A 222 35.25 7.81 19.88
N GLU A 223 34.82 7.80 21.14
CA GLU A 223 33.47 8.16 21.55
C GLU A 223 33.10 9.60 21.18
N ARG A 224 34.00 10.56 21.42
CA ARG A 224 33.78 11.97 21.03
C ARG A 224 33.57 12.12 19.52
N VAL A 225 34.34 11.37 18.73
CA VAL A 225 34.26 11.43 17.27
C VAL A 225 33.02 10.70 16.73
N MET A 226 32.54 9.64 17.40
CA MET A 226 31.31 8.95 17.02
C MET A 226 30.07 9.88 17.04
N ALA A 227 30.08 10.89 17.92
CA ALA A 227 29.03 11.91 18.03
C ALA A 227 29.27 13.15 17.12
N ASP A 228 30.37 13.20 16.35
CA ASP A 228 30.67 14.31 15.45
C ASP A 228 29.68 14.36 14.27
N GLU A 229 29.10 15.52 14.00
CA GLU A 229 28.13 15.74 12.92
C GLU A 229 28.64 15.30 11.54
N ARG A 230 29.95 15.37 11.27
CA ARG A 230 30.55 14.89 10.01
C ARG A 230 30.41 13.38 9.88
N VAL A 231 30.59 12.65 10.98
CA VAL A 231 30.44 11.19 11.02
C VAL A 231 28.97 10.81 10.92
N LEU A 232 28.09 11.49 11.67
CA LEU A 232 26.63 11.26 11.62
C LEU A 232 26.06 11.52 10.23
N GLY A 233 26.49 12.60 9.57
CA GLY A 233 26.11 12.93 8.20
C GLY A 233 26.57 11.84 7.21
N ARG A 234 27.81 11.37 7.31
CA ARG A 234 28.30 10.26 6.48
C ARG A 234 27.60 8.94 6.77
N LEU A 235 27.25 8.65 8.02
CA LEU A 235 26.49 7.45 8.38
C LEU A 235 25.11 7.45 7.72
N LYS A 236 24.45 8.60 7.59
CA LYS A 236 23.16 8.74 6.91
C LYS A 236 23.25 8.56 5.40
N ILE A 237 24.29 9.12 4.77
CA ILE A 237 24.39 9.20 3.30
C ILE A 237 25.17 8.01 2.70
N LYS A 238 26.31 7.64 3.29
CA LYS A 238 27.28 6.69 2.70
C LYS A 238 26.92 5.22 2.93
N ILE A 239 26.13 4.92 3.97
CA ILE A 239 25.81 3.55 4.37
C ILE A 239 24.39 3.17 3.92
N SER A 240 24.24 2.01 3.28
CA SER A 240 22.91 1.48 2.92
C SER A 240 22.13 1.06 4.17
N ARG A 241 20.81 1.18 4.11
CA ARG A 241 19.91 0.96 5.25
C ARG A 241 19.86 -0.51 5.66
N GLU A 242 20.07 -1.42 4.71
CA GLU A 242 20.16 -2.87 4.95
C GLU A 242 21.33 -3.21 5.87
N ARG A 243 22.47 -2.52 5.71
CA ARG A 243 23.66 -2.78 6.54
C ARG A 243 23.52 -2.24 7.96
N ILE A 244 22.84 -1.12 8.11
CA ILE A 244 22.43 -0.62 9.43
C ILE A 244 21.49 -1.63 10.09
N GLY A 245 20.51 -2.12 9.34
CA GLY A 245 19.60 -3.19 9.77
C GLY A 245 20.33 -4.43 10.29
N VAL A 246 21.32 -4.93 9.55
CA VAL A 246 22.10 -6.11 9.94
C VAL A 246 22.87 -5.89 11.26
N GLU A 247 23.52 -4.73 11.43
CA GLU A 247 24.25 -4.46 12.68
C GLU A 247 23.29 -4.21 13.84
N LEU A 248 22.16 -3.53 13.60
CA LEU A 248 21.09 -3.34 14.58
C LEU A 248 20.48 -4.69 15.01
N GLU A 249 20.16 -5.57 14.08
CA GLU A 249 19.62 -6.89 14.38
C GLU A 249 20.56 -7.72 15.26
N LYS A 250 21.87 -7.69 14.99
CA LYS A 250 22.87 -8.35 15.86
C LYS A 250 22.94 -7.73 17.26
N MET A 251 22.74 -6.42 17.38
CA MET A 251 22.69 -5.73 18.68
C MET A 251 21.45 -6.15 19.47
N LEU A 252 20.27 -6.12 18.82
CA LEU A 252 18.99 -6.42 19.47
C LEU A 252 18.80 -7.92 19.79
N LYS A 253 19.38 -8.82 18.98
CA LYS A 253 19.46 -10.26 19.30
C LYS A 253 20.59 -10.60 20.27
N GLY A 254 21.45 -9.64 20.58
CA GLY A 254 22.62 -9.83 21.43
C GLY A 254 22.31 -10.14 22.89
N LYS A 255 23.37 -10.18 23.71
CA LYS A 255 23.28 -10.41 25.16
C LYS A 255 22.71 -9.19 25.89
N ASN A 256 23.14 -7.98 25.52
CA ASN A 256 22.78 -6.72 26.18
C ASN A 256 22.18 -5.71 25.17
N PRO A 257 20.96 -5.95 24.69
CA PRO A 257 20.28 -5.02 23.77
C PRO A 257 20.04 -3.64 24.43
N ALA A 258 19.69 -3.60 25.72
CA ALA A 258 19.52 -2.37 26.48
C ALA A 258 20.75 -1.47 26.43
N GLU A 259 21.94 -2.05 26.64
CA GLU A 259 23.21 -1.32 26.59
C GLU A 259 23.50 -0.77 25.18
N SER A 260 23.12 -1.53 24.14
CA SER A 260 23.24 -1.06 22.77
C SER A 260 22.37 0.18 22.53
N LEU A 261 21.14 0.19 23.05
CA LEU A 261 20.24 1.35 22.94
C LEU A 261 20.71 2.53 23.78
N ARG A 262 21.20 2.30 25.01
CA ARG A 262 21.83 3.34 25.85
C ARG A 262 22.99 4.03 25.15
N LEU A 263 23.86 3.25 24.49
CA LEU A 263 24.97 3.80 23.71
C LEU A 263 24.48 4.57 22.48
N ILE A 264 23.48 4.08 21.75
CA ILE A 264 22.88 4.79 20.61
C ILE A 264 22.27 6.12 21.05
N ASP A 265 21.56 6.15 22.18
CA ASP A 265 20.96 7.35 22.74
C ASP A 265 22.02 8.37 23.17
N ARG A 266 22.97 7.91 24.01
CA ARG A 266 24.07 8.73 24.54
C ARG A 266 24.96 9.35 23.46
N LEU A 267 25.14 8.65 22.33
CA LEU A 267 25.92 9.11 21.18
C LEU A 267 25.11 9.94 20.17
N GLY A 268 23.81 10.18 20.40
CA GLY A 268 22.96 10.94 19.49
C GLY A 268 22.72 10.24 18.14
N LEU A 269 22.81 8.91 18.09
CA LEU A 269 22.72 8.13 16.85
C LEU A 269 21.28 7.86 16.40
N TYR A 270 20.27 8.21 17.21
CA TYR A 270 18.87 7.87 16.95
C TYR A 270 18.42 8.22 15.53
N HIS A 271 18.55 9.49 15.14
CA HIS A 271 18.11 9.96 13.81
C HIS A 271 18.99 9.48 12.65
N ALA A 272 20.16 8.90 12.93
CA ALA A 272 21.00 8.29 11.90
C ALA A 272 20.59 6.84 11.60
N VAL A 273 19.93 6.18 12.56
CA VAL A 273 19.55 4.76 12.52
C VAL A 273 18.05 4.57 12.27
N PHE A 274 17.20 5.28 13.01
CA PHE A 274 15.75 5.06 13.05
C PHE A 274 14.98 6.14 12.27
N THR A 275 15.53 6.66 11.18
CA THR A 275 14.87 7.66 10.32
C THR A 275 15.17 7.35 8.86
N ASP A 276 14.21 7.63 7.97
CA ASP A 276 14.42 7.51 6.53
C ASP A 276 15.35 8.65 6.03
N PRO A 277 16.57 8.34 5.55
CA PRO A 277 17.49 9.37 5.07
C PRO A 277 17.07 9.96 3.71
N ASN A 278 16.21 9.27 2.95
CA ASN A 278 15.81 9.71 1.61
C ASN A 278 14.69 10.75 1.64
N ARG A 279 14.10 10.99 2.83
CA ARG A 279 12.93 11.84 2.99
C ARG A 279 13.19 13.00 3.95
N ALA A 280 13.62 14.13 3.40
CA ALA A 280 13.98 15.32 4.18
C ALA A 280 12.80 16.00 4.90
N ASP A 281 11.56 15.80 4.42
CA ASP A 281 10.33 16.36 5.00
C ASP A 281 9.75 15.53 6.16
N MET A 282 10.33 14.37 6.48
CA MET A 282 9.82 13.53 7.57
C MET A 282 10.02 14.25 8.92
N PRO A 283 8.99 14.32 9.79
CA PRO A 283 9.13 14.91 11.11
C PRO A 283 10.18 14.15 11.93
N LYS A 284 10.92 14.87 12.77
CA LYS A 284 11.86 14.27 13.71
C LYS A 284 11.12 14.04 15.04
N PRO A 285 11.00 12.79 15.52
CA PRO A 285 10.39 12.53 16.82
C PRO A 285 11.27 13.08 17.95
N ASP A 286 10.64 13.52 19.03
CA ASP A 286 11.35 13.86 20.26
C ASP A 286 11.83 12.57 20.95
N THR A 287 13.13 12.47 21.20
CA THR A 287 13.74 11.28 21.81
C THR A 287 13.87 11.39 23.32
N THR A 288 13.43 12.49 23.95
CA THR A 288 13.58 12.71 25.40
C THR A 288 12.98 11.59 26.26
N THR A 289 11.87 10.99 25.82
CA THR A 289 11.20 9.90 26.53
C THR A 289 11.63 8.51 26.07
N TRP A 290 12.53 8.41 25.10
CA TRP A 290 12.92 7.12 24.52
C TRP A 290 13.57 6.21 25.56
N SER A 291 14.40 6.79 26.43
CA SER A 291 15.03 6.11 27.55
C SER A 291 14.04 5.42 28.48
N ALA A 292 12.90 6.06 28.77
CA ALA A 292 11.86 5.43 29.57
C ALA A 292 11.31 4.15 28.94
N ALA A 293 11.23 4.06 27.61
CA ALA A 293 10.74 2.87 26.90
C ALA A 293 11.72 1.71 26.97
N TYR A 294 13.00 1.90 26.59
CA TYR A 294 13.95 0.80 26.58
C TYR A 294 14.38 0.38 27.99
N GLU A 295 14.44 1.30 28.96
CA GLU A 295 14.64 0.97 30.38
C GLU A 295 13.41 0.25 30.97
N CYS A 296 12.22 0.51 30.43
CA CYS A 296 11.02 -0.29 30.72
C CYS A 296 11.20 -1.74 30.31
N LEU A 297 11.59 -1.97 29.06
CA LEU A 297 11.78 -3.33 28.56
C LEU A 297 12.92 -4.06 29.29
N ASP A 298 14.03 -3.38 29.59
CA ASP A 298 15.17 -3.94 30.34
C ASP A 298 14.74 -4.44 31.74
N LEU A 299 13.95 -3.61 32.45
CA LEU A 299 13.41 -3.97 33.76
C LEU A 299 12.43 -5.14 33.67
N LEU A 300 11.56 -5.15 32.66
CA LEU A 300 10.58 -6.22 32.44
C LEU A 300 11.28 -7.55 32.12
N GLU A 301 12.31 -7.53 31.28
CA GLU A 301 13.12 -8.71 30.94
C GLU A 301 13.90 -9.22 32.16
N THR A 302 14.52 -8.33 32.92
CA THR A 302 15.31 -8.67 34.12
C THR A 302 14.45 -9.26 35.24
N ASN A 303 13.23 -8.72 35.43
CA ASN A 303 12.29 -9.18 36.45
C ASN A 303 11.32 -10.26 35.94
N LYS A 304 11.70 -11.02 34.90
CA LYS A 304 10.88 -12.10 34.36
C LYS A 304 10.61 -13.16 35.43
N THR A 305 9.36 -13.23 35.88
CA THR A 305 8.80 -14.31 36.72
C THR A 305 7.55 -14.90 36.06
N PRO A 306 7.15 -16.14 36.39
CA PRO A 306 5.93 -16.72 35.84
C PRO A 306 4.71 -15.82 36.06
N GLY A 307 4.03 -15.43 34.98
CA GLY A 307 2.87 -14.53 35.03
C GLY A 307 3.20 -13.03 35.03
N SER A 308 4.48 -12.64 35.05
CA SER A 308 4.87 -11.24 34.83
C SER A 308 4.52 -10.78 33.42
N ILE A 309 4.38 -9.46 33.22
CA ILE A 309 4.14 -8.83 31.91
C ILE A 309 5.08 -9.40 30.82
N TYR A 310 6.39 -9.49 31.11
CA TYR A 310 7.36 -9.97 30.14
C TYR A 310 7.16 -11.46 29.80
N ASP A 311 6.90 -12.29 30.81
CA ASP A 311 6.66 -13.72 30.63
C ASP A 311 5.39 -14.00 29.80
N LEU A 312 4.32 -13.22 30.03
CA LEU A 312 3.05 -13.36 29.32
C LEU A 312 3.11 -12.88 27.87
N LEU A 313 3.90 -11.83 27.58
CA LEU A 313 3.92 -11.16 26.27
C LEU A 313 5.08 -11.60 25.37
N VAL A 314 6.25 -11.92 25.92
CA VAL A 314 7.47 -12.27 25.17
C VAL A 314 7.76 -13.77 25.30
N THR A 315 7.20 -14.55 24.38
CA THR A 315 7.13 -16.01 24.50
C THR A 315 8.20 -16.79 23.70
N SER A 316 9.04 -16.11 22.92
CA SER A 316 10.09 -16.73 22.10
C SER A 316 11.29 -15.81 21.88
N ASP A 317 12.42 -16.36 21.41
CA ASP A 317 13.60 -15.55 21.06
C ASP A 317 13.34 -14.58 19.89
N GLU A 318 12.46 -14.95 18.96
CA GLU A 318 12.01 -14.05 17.90
C GLU A 318 11.16 -12.91 18.48
N ALA A 319 10.24 -13.22 19.41
CA ALA A 319 9.43 -12.21 20.08
C ALA A 319 10.31 -11.25 20.91
N ARG A 320 11.39 -11.75 21.53
CA ARG A 320 12.38 -10.92 22.23
C ARG A 320 13.04 -9.92 21.29
N TYR A 321 13.49 -10.37 20.12
CA TYR A 321 14.04 -9.47 19.11
C TYR A 321 13.03 -8.41 18.67
N TYR A 322 11.77 -8.81 18.40
CA TYR A 322 10.73 -7.87 17.99
C TYR A 322 10.35 -6.90 19.11
N ALA A 323 10.32 -7.34 20.37
CA ALA A 323 10.10 -6.48 21.53
C ALA A 323 11.15 -5.35 21.61
N TRP A 324 12.42 -5.71 21.47
CA TRP A 324 13.51 -4.74 21.44
C TRP A 324 13.44 -3.81 20.24
N ALA A 325 13.03 -4.32 19.06
CA ALA A 325 12.81 -3.47 17.89
C ALA A 325 11.64 -2.49 18.09
N LEU A 326 10.52 -2.93 18.69
CA LEU A 326 9.37 -2.09 19.02
C LEU A 326 9.77 -0.96 19.99
N ALA A 327 10.61 -1.24 20.99
CA ALA A 327 11.12 -0.23 21.90
C ALA A 327 11.87 0.91 21.18
N THR A 328 12.57 0.62 20.07
CA THR A 328 13.28 1.64 19.27
C THR A 328 12.35 2.64 18.57
N LEU A 329 11.10 2.25 18.34
CA LEU A 329 10.13 3.02 17.54
C LEU A 329 9.14 3.83 18.37
N THR A 330 9.17 3.71 19.71
CA THR A 330 8.25 4.44 20.60
C THR A 330 8.25 5.97 20.43
N PRO A 331 9.37 6.66 20.12
CA PRO A 331 9.33 8.11 19.85
C PRO A 331 8.46 8.51 18.66
N TRP A 332 8.36 7.64 17.64
CA TRP A 332 7.56 7.91 16.45
C TRP A 332 6.05 7.92 16.72
N GLU A 333 5.60 7.26 17.79
CA GLU A 333 4.18 7.18 18.17
C GLU A 333 3.64 8.48 18.79
N GLN A 334 4.52 9.42 19.13
CA GLN A 334 4.12 10.73 19.67
C GLN A 334 3.70 11.73 18.59
N LEU A 335 3.98 11.41 17.34
CA LEU A 335 3.69 12.25 16.19
C LEU A 335 2.31 11.89 15.61
N PRO A 336 1.54 12.87 15.11
CA PRO A 336 0.30 12.59 14.42
C PRO A 336 0.58 11.79 13.14
N ASP A 337 -0.40 10.99 12.72
CA ASP A 337 -0.32 10.22 11.48
C ASP A 337 -0.07 11.12 10.27
N ASP A 338 0.71 10.63 9.31
CA ASP A 338 0.98 11.35 8.07
C ASP A 338 -0.33 11.54 7.30
N PRO A 339 -0.81 12.77 7.05
CA PRO A 339 -2.10 13.01 6.42
C PRO A 339 -2.14 12.59 4.94
N ARG A 340 -1.00 12.19 4.35
CA ARG A 340 -0.89 11.94 2.91
C ARG A 340 -1.23 10.49 2.54
N PRO A 341 -2.26 10.22 1.72
CA PRO A 341 -2.51 8.89 1.19
C PRO A 341 -1.40 8.43 0.25
N ILE A 342 -0.82 7.25 0.49
CA ILE A 342 0.05 6.57 -0.48
C ILE A 342 -0.84 5.76 -1.40
N SER A 343 -1.03 6.23 -2.64
CA SER A 343 -1.60 5.47 -3.78
C SER A 343 -2.80 4.56 -3.43
N GLY A 344 -3.89 5.14 -2.94
CA GLY A 344 -5.14 4.40 -2.67
C GLY A 344 -5.12 3.48 -1.45
N LYS A 345 -4.00 3.38 -0.72
CA LYS A 345 -3.93 2.79 0.62
C LYS A 345 -3.67 3.90 1.63
N ALA A 346 -4.20 3.74 2.85
CA ALA A 346 -3.76 4.56 3.95
C ALA A 346 -2.22 4.50 4.02
N PRO A 347 -1.54 5.64 4.25
CA PRO A 347 -0.09 5.62 4.40
C PRO A 347 0.27 4.65 5.51
N LEU A 348 1.42 3.99 5.36
CA LEU A 348 1.96 3.21 6.49
C LEU A 348 2.19 4.17 7.66
N PRO A 349 1.92 3.78 8.91
CA PRO A 349 2.21 4.60 10.07
C PRO A 349 3.68 5.02 10.12
N LEU A 350 3.98 6.21 10.67
CA LEU A 350 5.36 6.72 10.78
C LEU A 350 6.33 5.72 11.43
N PRO A 351 5.98 4.99 12.51
CA PRO A 351 6.84 3.93 13.06
C PRO A 351 7.16 2.83 12.04
N THR A 352 6.19 2.45 11.20
CA THR A 352 6.37 1.42 10.16
C THR A 352 7.26 1.94 9.04
N GLN A 353 7.09 3.19 8.62
CA GLN A 353 7.96 3.83 7.62
C GLN A 353 9.40 3.92 8.13
N ALA A 354 9.61 4.37 9.36
CA ALA A 354 10.91 4.46 10.00
C ALA A 354 11.60 3.09 10.11
N ALA A 355 10.86 2.03 10.42
CA ALA A 355 11.42 0.67 10.46
C ALA A 355 11.79 0.14 9.08
N ARG A 356 10.89 0.32 8.11
CA ARG A 356 11.05 -0.20 6.75
C ARG A 356 12.15 0.53 5.98
N GLU A 357 12.25 1.85 6.09
CA GLU A 357 13.22 2.64 5.33
C GLU A 357 14.44 3.04 6.16
N GLY A 358 14.32 3.20 7.47
CA GLY A 358 15.44 3.57 8.34
C GLY A 358 16.44 2.44 8.54
N PHE A 359 15.98 1.21 8.82
CA PHE A 359 16.87 0.07 9.04
C PHE A 359 16.45 -1.22 8.31
N LYS A 360 15.55 -1.12 7.33
CA LYS A 360 15.12 -2.27 6.49
C LYS A 360 14.67 -3.47 7.31
N ALA A 361 13.75 -3.22 8.24
CA ALA A 361 13.12 -4.24 9.07
C ALA A 361 12.51 -5.39 8.23
N PRO A 362 12.55 -6.64 8.70
CA PRO A 362 11.86 -7.75 8.04
C PRO A 362 10.35 -7.49 7.88
N ASN A 363 9.74 -8.01 6.82
CA ASN A 363 8.31 -7.80 6.54
C ASN A 363 7.41 -8.21 7.72
N LYS A 364 7.69 -9.36 8.35
CA LYS A 364 6.94 -9.82 9.54
C LYS A 364 6.99 -8.81 10.69
N LEU A 365 8.15 -8.19 10.93
CA LEU A 365 8.28 -7.15 11.95
C LEU A 365 7.50 -5.89 11.55
N CYS A 366 7.55 -5.50 10.27
CA CYS A 366 6.73 -4.39 9.76
C CYS A 366 5.23 -4.63 9.94
N ASP A 367 4.76 -5.86 9.73
CA ASP A 367 3.35 -6.23 9.93
C ASP A 367 2.93 -6.10 11.40
N VAL A 368 3.79 -6.55 12.33
CA VAL A 368 3.57 -6.39 13.78
C VAL A 368 3.56 -4.91 14.18
N ILE A 369 4.50 -4.09 13.69
CA ILE A 369 4.54 -2.65 13.98
C ILE A 369 3.28 -1.95 13.46
N ASN A 370 2.87 -2.25 12.23
CA ASN A 370 1.68 -1.66 11.62
C ASN A 370 0.40 -2.01 12.40
N ALA A 371 0.26 -3.27 12.84
CA ALA A 371 -0.87 -3.68 13.66
C ALA A 371 -0.82 -3.13 15.08
N ALA A 372 0.36 -3.08 15.69
CA ALA A 372 0.55 -2.50 17.03
C ALA A 372 0.12 -1.04 17.06
N HIS A 373 0.49 -0.25 16.04
CA HIS A 373 0.02 1.12 15.88
C HIS A 373 -1.50 1.16 15.67
N ARG A 374 -2.03 0.40 14.69
CA ARG A 374 -3.47 0.41 14.33
C ARG A 374 -4.39 0.06 15.51
N HIS A 375 -4.03 -0.96 16.29
CA HIS A 375 -4.89 -1.45 17.37
C HIS A 375 -4.60 -0.78 18.72
N ARG A 376 -3.61 0.13 18.81
CA ARG A 376 -3.21 0.75 20.07
C ARG A 376 -4.39 1.42 20.80
N ALA A 377 -5.21 2.18 20.10
CA ALA A 377 -6.39 2.83 20.69
C ALA A 377 -7.38 1.80 21.27
N ALA A 378 -7.66 0.72 20.54
CA ALA A 378 -8.54 -0.35 21.00
C ALA A 378 -7.95 -1.14 22.17
N ILE A 379 -6.63 -1.36 22.20
CA ILE A 379 -5.93 -2.01 23.31
C ILE A 379 -6.03 -1.13 24.57
N LEU A 380 -5.82 0.18 24.45
CA LEU A 380 -5.97 1.11 25.57
C LEU A 380 -7.41 1.18 26.06
N GLU A 381 -8.39 1.19 25.16
CA GLU A 381 -9.81 1.14 25.51
C GLU A 381 -10.16 -0.13 26.30
N LEU A 382 -9.68 -1.30 25.86
CA LEU A 382 -9.93 -2.57 26.55
C LEU A 382 -9.20 -2.66 27.91
N ARG A 383 -7.99 -2.09 28.02
CA ARG A 383 -7.32 -1.92 29.32
C ARG A 383 -8.15 -1.02 30.25
N ASP A 384 -8.69 0.07 29.72
CA ASP A 384 -9.48 1.03 30.48
C ASP A 384 -10.80 0.43 30.98
N VAL A 385 -11.43 -0.47 30.20
CA VAL A 385 -12.57 -1.30 30.63
C VAL A 385 -12.22 -2.10 31.90
N VAL A 386 -11.04 -2.73 31.94
CA VAL A 386 -10.57 -3.51 33.09
C VAL A 386 -10.25 -2.62 34.30
N ARG A 387 -9.54 -1.51 34.06
CA ARG A 387 -9.19 -0.53 35.10
C ARG A 387 -10.44 0.06 35.76
N GLU A 388 -11.42 0.46 34.96
CA GLU A 388 -12.65 1.12 35.42
C GLU A 388 -13.73 0.14 35.92
N LYS A 389 -13.50 -1.17 35.78
CA LYS A 389 -14.42 -2.24 36.17
C LYS A 389 -15.82 -2.08 35.58
N LYS A 390 -15.91 -1.84 34.27
CA LYS A 390 -17.19 -1.69 33.55
C LYS A 390 -18.00 -3.00 33.60
N GLU A 391 -19.29 -2.93 33.29
CA GLU A 391 -20.21 -4.08 33.44
C GLU A 391 -19.86 -5.29 32.54
N CYS A 392 -19.08 -5.10 31.47
CA CYS A 392 -18.70 -6.14 30.50
C CYS A 392 -17.43 -6.96 30.86
N LEU A 393 -16.94 -6.91 32.10
CA LEU A 393 -15.72 -7.64 32.50
C LEU A 393 -15.80 -9.16 32.33
N ASP A 394 -16.98 -9.75 32.54
CA ASP A 394 -17.14 -11.21 32.50
C ASP A 394 -17.38 -11.76 31.07
N GLU A 395 -17.43 -10.88 30.06
CA GLU A 395 -17.72 -11.22 28.66
C GLU A 395 -16.49 -11.85 27.96
N ARG A 396 -16.25 -13.15 28.21
CA ARG A 396 -15.13 -13.91 27.59
C ARG A 396 -15.07 -13.80 26.08
N ASP A 397 -16.22 -13.71 25.41
CA ASP A 397 -16.30 -13.54 23.96
C ASP A 397 -15.89 -12.16 23.50
N HIS A 398 -16.26 -11.10 24.22
CA HIS A 398 -15.83 -9.75 23.90
C HIS A 398 -14.30 -9.65 23.90
N PHE A 399 -13.65 -10.07 24.99
CA PHE A 399 -12.18 -10.07 25.09
C PHE A 399 -11.54 -11.04 24.09
N GLY A 400 -12.05 -12.27 24.01
CA GLY A 400 -11.50 -13.30 23.13
C GLY A 400 -11.58 -12.93 21.65
N MET A 401 -12.72 -12.42 21.17
CA MET A 401 -12.89 -11.99 19.78
C MET A 401 -12.02 -10.78 19.45
N THR A 402 -11.88 -9.84 20.39
CA THR A 402 -11.03 -8.66 20.21
C THR A 402 -9.54 -9.05 20.07
N ILE A 403 -9.04 -9.93 20.95
CA ILE A 403 -7.67 -10.47 20.86
C ILE A 403 -7.45 -11.21 19.53
N ARG A 404 -8.44 -11.97 19.06
CA ARG A 404 -8.38 -12.67 17.78
C ARG A 404 -8.32 -11.71 16.60
N ASP A 405 -9.08 -10.63 16.62
CA ASP A 405 -9.05 -9.62 15.55
C ASP A 405 -7.68 -8.95 15.48
N TRP A 406 -7.09 -8.62 16.63
CA TRP A 406 -5.73 -8.06 16.71
C TRP A 406 -4.68 -9.01 16.12
N ASP A 407 -4.75 -10.30 16.46
CA ASP A 407 -3.78 -11.31 15.99
C ASP A 407 -3.94 -11.60 14.48
N ALA A 408 -5.18 -11.67 13.98
CA ALA A 408 -5.46 -11.95 12.57
C ALA A 408 -4.95 -10.85 11.62
N ARG A 409 -4.90 -9.59 12.07
CA ARG A 409 -4.62 -8.41 11.23
C ARG A 409 -3.21 -7.83 11.39
N GLY A 410 -2.23 -8.68 11.70
CA GLY A 410 -0.80 -8.32 11.70
C GLY A 410 0.11 -9.23 12.51
N GLY A 411 -0.47 -10.24 13.18
CA GLY A 411 0.26 -11.25 13.94
C GLY A 411 0.66 -10.79 15.34
N ASN A 412 0.80 -11.78 16.22
CA ASN A 412 1.32 -11.69 17.57
C ASN A 412 0.75 -10.52 18.38
N TRP A 413 -0.54 -10.60 18.70
CA TRP A 413 -1.25 -9.59 19.51
C TRP A 413 -0.53 -9.24 20.82
N ARG A 414 0.23 -10.18 21.39
CA ARG A 414 1.03 -9.95 22.61
C ARG A 414 2.08 -8.86 22.43
N LEU A 415 2.76 -8.83 21.29
CA LEU A 415 3.72 -7.78 20.97
C LEU A 415 3.04 -6.44 20.68
N GLN A 416 1.80 -6.46 20.17
CA GLN A 416 0.99 -5.26 20.00
C GLN A 416 0.64 -4.64 21.36
N VAL A 417 0.25 -5.47 22.33
CA VAL A 417 0.03 -5.04 23.73
C VAL A 417 1.34 -4.55 24.36
N LEU A 418 2.46 -5.25 24.16
CA LEU A 418 3.77 -4.81 24.66
C LEU A 418 4.14 -3.42 24.11
N PHE A 419 3.91 -3.16 22.82
CA PHE A 419 4.15 -1.84 22.25
C PHE A 419 3.29 -0.76 22.92
N ALA A 420 2.01 -1.06 23.17
CA ALA A 420 1.12 -0.14 23.90
C ALA A 420 1.65 0.14 25.32
N VAL A 421 2.11 -0.89 26.06
CA VAL A 421 2.75 -0.74 27.39
C VAL A 421 3.96 0.20 27.31
N LEU A 422 4.86 -0.03 26.35
CA LEU A 422 6.10 0.75 26.23
C LEU A 422 5.83 2.22 25.90
N VAL A 423 4.88 2.50 24.99
CA VAL A 423 4.52 3.88 24.62
C VAL A 423 3.79 4.58 25.78
N ASP A 424 2.90 3.88 26.46
CA ASP A 424 2.15 4.41 27.60
C ASP A 424 3.10 4.76 28.77
N VAL A 425 4.05 3.88 29.10
CA VAL A 425 5.09 4.15 30.11
C VAL A 425 6.00 5.31 29.69
N ALA A 426 6.40 5.37 28.41
CA ALA A 426 7.26 6.45 27.92
C ALA A 426 6.56 7.82 27.96
N SER A 427 5.25 7.86 27.74
CA SER A 427 4.45 9.10 27.74
C SER A 427 3.75 9.37 29.07
N TRP A 428 4.05 8.61 30.12
CA TRP A 428 3.32 8.66 31.38
C TRP A 428 3.51 10.00 32.10
N LYS A 429 2.42 10.78 32.20
CA LYS A 429 2.40 12.07 32.90
C LYS A 429 1.85 11.98 34.34
N GLY A 430 1.28 10.83 34.73
CA GLY A 430 0.28 10.73 35.80
C GLY A 430 0.70 10.06 37.12
N GLY A 431 1.98 9.82 37.39
CA GLY A 431 2.41 9.11 38.60
C GLY A 431 3.76 8.43 38.44
N THR A 432 4.03 7.43 39.25
CA THR A 432 5.26 6.64 39.12
C THR A 432 5.10 5.58 38.03
N ARG A 433 6.21 5.20 37.40
CA ARG A 433 6.25 4.16 36.36
C ARG A 433 5.70 2.82 36.86
N GLU A 434 5.85 2.54 38.15
CA GLU A 434 5.34 1.34 38.81
C GLU A 434 3.81 1.29 38.83
N ALA A 435 3.14 2.44 38.95
CA ALA A 435 1.67 2.50 38.91
C ALA A 435 1.13 2.13 37.52
N ALA A 436 1.74 2.66 36.45
CA ALA A 436 1.38 2.32 35.08
C ALA A 436 1.55 0.82 34.83
N LEU A 437 2.68 0.24 35.25
CA LEU A 437 2.93 -1.20 35.11
C LEU A 437 1.96 -2.04 35.94
N ALA A 438 1.50 -1.56 37.10
CA ALA A 438 0.49 -2.26 37.89
C ALA A 438 -0.88 -2.31 37.17
N GLU A 439 -1.29 -1.26 36.47
CA GLU A 439 -2.52 -1.26 35.66
C GLU A 439 -2.42 -2.27 34.50
N TRP A 440 -1.27 -2.31 33.82
CA TRP A 440 -1.04 -3.28 32.76
C TRP A 440 -0.96 -4.72 33.28
N GLN A 441 -0.37 -4.94 34.46
CA GLN A 441 -0.36 -6.25 35.10
C GLN A 441 -1.80 -6.68 35.44
N GLN A 442 -2.62 -5.79 36.01
CA GLN A 442 -4.04 -6.07 36.29
C GLN A 442 -4.82 -6.44 35.03
N PHE A 443 -4.59 -5.73 33.92
CA PHE A 443 -5.20 -6.06 32.63
C PHE A 443 -4.83 -7.48 32.17
N LEU A 444 -3.54 -7.84 32.22
CA LEU A 444 -3.07 -9.16 31.82
C LEU A 444 -3.55 -10.27 32.76
N ASP A 445 -3.58 -10.01 34.07
CA ASP A 445 -4.11 -10.95 35.07
C ASP A 445 -5.59 -11.26 34.79
N HIS A 446 -6.37 -10.25 34.39
CA HIS A 446 -7.76 -10.45 34.00
C HIS A 446 -7.90 -11.29 32.72
N LEU A 447 -7.04 -11.09 31.71
CA LEU A 447 -7.04 -11.94 30.51
C LEU A 447 -6.65 -13.40 30.82
N VAL A 448 -5.78 -13.60 31.82
CA VAL A 448 -5.41 -14.92 32.33
C VAL A 448 -6.59 -15.55 33.08
N GLU A 449 -7.28 -14.79 33.93
CA GLU A 449 -8.47 -15.25 34.68
C GLU A 449 -9.62 -15.64 33.74
N LEU A 450 -9.87 -14.84 32.70
CA LEU A 450 -10.82 -15.17 31.64
C LEU A 450 -10.34 -16.30 30.72
N ASP A 451 -9.10 -16.77 30.85
CA ASP A 451 -8.50 -17.80 30.00
C ASP A 451 -8.72 -17.51 28.49
N VAL A 452 -8.37 -16.28 28.09
CA VAL A 452 -8.46 -15.79 26.70
C VAL A 452 -7.10 -15.45 26.09
N MET A 453 -6.00 -15.62 26.85
CA MET A 453 -4.62 -15.40 26.37
C MET A 453 -4.28 -16.21 25.10
N ASN A 454 -4.92 -17.37 24.93
CA ASN A 454 -4.74 -18.25 23.77
C ASN A 454 -5.94 -18.23 22.83
N ALA A 455 -6.82 -17.23 22.91
CA ALA A 455 -8.00 -17.10 22.06
C ALA A 455 -7.71 -17.24 20.54
N PRO A 456 -6.60 -16.70 19.97
CA PRO A 456 -6.23 -16.92 18.57
C PRO A 456 -5.97 -18.39 18.20
N SER A 457 -5.44 -19.16 19.15
CA SER A 457 -5.10 -20.58 18.97
C SER A 457 -6.29 -21.52 19.17
N ILE A 458 -7.44 -21.02 19.64
CA ILE A 458 -8.66 -21.82 19.81
C ILE A 458 -9.15 -22.29 18.44
N LYS A 459 -9.35 -23.61 18.30
CA LYS A 459 -9.92 -24.24 17.10
C LYS A 459 -11.43 -24.06 17.11
N ARG A 460 -11.99 -23.66 15.97
CA ARG A 460 -13.44 -23.54 15.78
C ARG A 460 -14.09 -24.92 15.89
N LEU A 461 -15.15 -25.03 16.70
CA LEU A 461 -16.01 -26.23 16.76
C LEU A 461 -16.77 -26.42 15.44
N VAL A 462 -17.22 -25.31 14.86
CA VAL A 462 -17.92 -25.28 13.59
C VAL A 462 -16.98 -24.76 12.50
N ASP A 463 -16.72 -25.59 11.49
CA ASP A 463 -16.03 -25.16 10.27
C ASP A 463 -17.04 -24.75 9.19
N GLY A 464 -16.56 -24.09 8.14
CA GLY A 464 -17.45 -23.59 7.08
C GLY A 464 -18.15 -24.70 6.28
N LYS A 465 -17.67 -25.94 6.34
CA LYS A 465 -18.32 -27.08 5.67
C LYS A 465 -19.47 -27.62 6.52
N LEU A 466 -19.25 -27.75 7.82
CA LEU A 466 -20.25 -28.17 8.80
C LEU A 466 -21.38 -27.14 8.84
N LEU A 467 -21.06 -25.83 8.96
CA LEU A 467 -22.06 -24.78 8.98
C LEU A 467 -22.92 -24.77 7.71
N ALA A 468 -22.28 -24.88 6.54
CA ALA A 468 -23.00 -24.98 5.26
C ALA A 468 -23.92 -26.20 5.17
N LYS A 469 -23.48 -27.35 5.73
CA LYS A 469 -24.24 -28.59 5.74
C LYS A 469 -25.44 -28.50 6.68
N GLU A 470 -25.24 -28.04 7.91
CA GLU A 470 -26.30 -27.94 8.93
C GLU A 470 -27.35 -26.89 8.56
N LEU A 471 -26.92 -25.74 8.02
CA LEU A 471 -27.86 -24.71 7.54
C LEU A 471 -28.46 -25.04 6.16
N GLY A 472 -27.94 -26.05 5.45
CA GLY A 472 -28.40 -26.39 4.09
C GLY A 472 -28.09 -25.31 3.03
N VAL A 473 -27.13 -24.41 3.29
CA VAL A 473 -26.81 -23.27 2.41
C VAL A 473 -25.42 -23.43 1.79
N LYS A 474 -25.27 -23.06 0.51
CA LYS A 474 -23.95 -23.09 -0.15
C LYS A 474 -22.99 -22.08 0.50
N PRO A 475 -21.69 -22.43 0.67
CA PRO A 475 -20.67 -21.51 1.17
C PRO A 475 -20.59 -20.20 0.35
N GLY A 476 -20.42 -19.06 1.03
CA GLY A 476 -20.35 -17.73 0.43
C GLY A 476 -19.76 -16.68 1.36
N ARG A 477 -19.87 -15.38 1.02
CA ARG A 477 -19.28 -14.27 1.80
C ARG A 477 -19.82 -14.16 3.24
N TRP A 478 -21.09 -14.51 3.44
CA TRP A 478 -21.77 -14.57 4.76
C TRP A 478 -21.07 -15.53 5.75
N MET A 479 -20.32 -16.52 5.24
CA MET A 479 -19.69 -17.56 6.05
C MET A 479 -18.70 -16.98 7.08
N ALA A 480 -18.01 -15.88 6.76
CA ALA A 480 -17.06 -15.29 7.70
C ALA A 480 -17.75 -14.75 8.95
N ALA A 481 -18.82 -13.97 8.78
CA ALA A 481 -19.60 -13.41 9.89
C ALA A 481 -20.27 -14.52 10.71
N ALA A 482 -20.85 -15.52 10.07
CA ALA A 482 -21.50 -16.63 10.75
C ALA A 482 -20.50 -17.49 11.56
N LEU A 483 -19.29 -17.69 11.05
CA LEU A 483 -18.22 -18.37 11.79
C LEU A 483 -17.72 -17.55 12.99
N ASP A 484 -17.81 -16.23 12.93
CA ASP A 484 -17.44 -15.35 14.05
C ASP A 484 -18.53 -15.36 15.14
N VAL A 485 -19.82 -15.43 14.77
CA VAL A 485 -20.93 -15.66 15.72
C VAL A 485 -20.77 -17.01 16.43
N ALA A 486 -20.54 -18.08 15.66
CA ALA A 486 -20.33 -19.42 16.22
C ALA A 486 -19.11 -19.46 17.17
N LEU A 487 -18.06 -18.69 16.86
CA LEU A 487 -16.87 -18.60 17.70
C LEU A 487 -17.08 -17.75 18.95
N ALA A 488 -17.84 -16.65 18.85
CA ALA A 488 -18.25 -15.87 20.01
C ALA A 488 -19.06 -16.75 20.98
N TRP A 489 -20.01 -17.55 20.46
CA TRP A 489 -20.71 -18.54 21.26
C TRP A 489 -19.76 -19.54 21.93
N GLN A 490 -18.75 -20.05 21.20
CA GLN A 490 -17.76 -20.97 21.75
C GLN A 490 -16.92 -20.33 22.87
N LEU A 491 -16.60 -19.04 22.77
CA LEU A 491 -15.89 -18.31 23.82
C LEU A 491 -16.75 -18.08 25.06
N ARG A 492 -18.07 -17.87 24.90
CA ARG A 492 -19.03 -17.84 26.02
C ARG A 492 -19.21 -19.22 26.66
N ASN A 493 -19.03 -20.30 25.88
CA ASN A 493 -19.26 -21.69 26.30
C ASN A 493 -17.99 -22.54 26.18
N PRO A 494 -16.93 -22.29 26.97
CA PRO A 494 -15.62 -22.95 26.83
C PRO A 494 -15.65 -24.47 27.05
N GLY A 495 -16.65 -24.99 27.76
CA GLY A 495 -16.86 -26.43 27.98
C GLY A 495 -17.73 -27.12 26.93
N ALA A 496 -18.35 -26.37 26.00
CA ALA A 496 -19.20 -26.95 24.98
C ALA A 496 -18.37 -27.67 23.92
N THR A 497 -18.78 -28.90 23.60
CA THR A 497 -18.19 -29.71 22.52
C THR A 497 -19.17 -29.96 21.38
N ASP A 498 -20.46 -29.73 21.63
CA ASP A 498 -21.53 -29.89 20.65
C ASP A 498 -21.71 -28.59 19.83
N PRO A 499 -21.58 -28.62 18.50
CA PRO A 499 -21.80 -27.46 17.64
C PRO A 499 -23.27 -26.99 17.59
N ALA A 500 -24.25 -27.79 18.04
CA ALA A 500 -25.68 -27.49 17.88
C ALA A 500 -26.07 -26.10 18.39
N GLY A 501 -25.64 -25.72 19.60
CA GLY A 501 -25.99 -24.42 20.19
C GLY A 501 -25.41 -23.22 19.41
N ALA A 502 -24.23 -23.37 18.82
CA ALA A 502 -23.63 -22.33 17.96
C ALA A 502 -24.37 -22.20 16.61
N VAL A 503 -24.91 -23.31 16.09
CA VAL A 503 -25.69 -23.33 14.84
C VAL A 503 -27.09 -22.75 15.05
N GLU A 504 -27.72 -23.00 16.21
CA GLU A 504 -29.03 -22.44 16.55
C GLU A 504 -29.02 -20.91 16.65
N GLU A 505 -27.99 -20.31 17.25
CA GLU A 505 -27.86 -18.84 17.31
C GLU A 505 -27.77 -18.21 15.90
N GLU A 506 -27.10 -18.88 14.95
CA GLU A 506 -27.07 -18.43 13.56
C GLU A 506 -28.41 -18.68 12.82
N ALA A 507 -29.18 -19.69 13.22
CA ALA A 507 -30.47 -19.99 12.60
C ALA A 507 -31.52 -18.87 12.80
N GLU A 508 -31.38 -18.02 13.82
CA GLU A 508 -32.26 -16.85 14.05
C GLU A 508 -32.06 -15.70 13.03
N ASN A 509 -31.17 -15.86 12.04
CA ASN A 509 -30.86 -14.89 10.98
C ASN A 509 -32.05 -14.63 9.99
N VAL A 510 -32.24 -13.38 9.56
CA VAL A 510 -33.33 -12.86 8.69
C VAL A 510 -33.58 -13.69 7.42
N ARG A 511 -32.54 -14.30 6.83
CA ARG A 511 -32.69 -15.18 5.65
C ARG A 511 -33.61 -16.38 5.90
N HIS A 512 -33.59 -16.95 7.10
CA HIS A 512 -34.46 -18.10 7.44
C HIS A 512 -35.93 -17.68 7.53
N GLN A 513 -36.21 -16.46 8.01
CA GLN A 513 -37.57 -15.91 8.03
C GLN A 513 -38.12 -15.73 6.61
N PHE A 514 -37.33 -15.16 5.69
CA PHE A 514 -37.76 -15.04 4.28
C PHE A 514 -37.93 -16.40 3.61
N LEU A 515 -37.06 -17.38 3.90
CA LEU A 515 -37.20 -18.73 3.37
C LEU A 515 -38.50 -19.41 3.87
N ALA A 516 -38.86 -19.23 5.14
CA ALA A 516 -40.11 -19.72 5.71
C ALA A 516 -41.33 -19.10 5.04
N VAL A 517 -41.34 -17.76 4.87
CA VAL A 517 -42.41 -17.06 4.15
C VAL A 517 -42.53 -17.53 2.70
N LEU A 518 -41.40 -17.63 1.99
CA LEU A 518 -41.38 -18.10 0.60
C LEU A 518 -41.89 -19.54 0.47
N THR A 519 -41.54 -20.41 1.42
CA THR A 519 -42.02 -21.80 1.46
C THR A 519 -43.54 -21.88 1.64
N CYS A 520 -44.10 -21.02 2.51
CA CYS A 520 -45.55 -20.90 2.65
C CYS A 520 -46.22 -20.42 1.35
N LEU A 521 -45.66 -19.39 0.71
CA LEU A 521 -46.21 -18.82 -0.53
C LEU A 521 -46.13 -19.77 -1.72
N HIS A 522 -45.09 -20.61 -1.80
CA HIS A 522 -44.99 -21.66 -2.83
C HIS A 522 -45.98 -22.80 -2.62
N CYS A 523 -46.58 -22.93 -1.42
CA CYS A 523 -47.68 -23.87 -1.16
C CYS A 523 -49.04 -23.21 -1.39
N CYS A 524 -49.19 -22.39 -2.45
CA CYS A 524 -50.39 -21.60 -2.73
C CYS A 524 -51.68 -22.43 -2.80
N ASP A 525 -51.60 -23.69 -3.23
CA ASP A 525 -52.74 -24.62 -3.28
C ASP A 525 -53.34 -24.91 -1.89
N ARG A 526 -52.61 -24.60 -0.81
CA ARG A 526 -53.06 -24.74 0.59
C ARG A 526 -53.53 -23.43 1.21
N ILE A 527 -53.37 -22.30 0.52
CA ILE A 527 -53.77 -20.98 0.99
C ILE A 527 -55.20 -20.72 0.52
N ARG A 528 -56.11 -20.47 1.45
CA ARG A 528 -57.48 -20.05 1.16
C ARG A 528 -57.58 -18.54 1.31
N GLU A 529 -58.16 -17.87 0.33
CA GLU A 529 -58.41 -16.43 0.39
C GLU A 529 -59.47 -16.12 1.46
N GLU A 530 -59.11 -15.26 2.41
CA GLU A 530 -59.95 -14.79 3.51
C GLU A 530 -60.22 -13.28 3.38
N PRO A 531 -61.35 -12.77 3.93
CA PRO A 531 -61.62 -11.34 3.98
C PRO A 531 -60.50 -10.59 4.72
N GLY A 532 -59.87 -9.62 4.04
CA GLY A 532 -58.77 -8.81 4.59
C GLY A 532 -57.37 -9.23 4.15
N ASP A 533 -57.23 -10.31 3.37
CA ASP A 533 -55.93 -10.76 2.85
C ASP A 533 -55.22 -9.72 1.99
N VAL A 534 -55.96 -8.88 1.27
CA VAL A 534 -55.39 -7.75 0.50
C VAL A 534 -54.61 -6.80 1.42
N VAL A 535 -55.21 -6.42 2.55
CA VAL A 535 -54.59 -5.50 3.53
C VAL A 535 -53.38 -6.16 4.19
N LYS A 536 -53.51 -7.42 4.62
CA LYS A 536 -52.39 -8.16 5.23
C LYS A 536 -51.24 -8.41 4.25
N THR A 537 -51.57 -8.64 2.97
CA THR A 537 -50.56 -8.79 1.92
C THR A 537 -49.81 -7.49 1.70
N GLN A 538 -50.52 -6.34 1.70
CA GLN A 538 -49.88 -5.02 1.66
C GLN A 538 -48.96 -4.79 2.86
N GLU A 539 -49.44 -5.06 4.08
CA GLU A 539 -48.62 -4.97 5.30
C GLU A 539 -47.37 -5.86 5.20
N LEU A 540 -47.52 -7.11 4.74
CA LEU A 540 -46.40 -8.03 4.57
C LEU A 540 -45.42 -7.53 3.51
N THR A 541 -45.89 -7.02 2.36
CA THR A 541 -45.01 -6.42 1.35
C THR A 541 -44.22 -5.23 1.92
N GLY A 542 -44.85 -4.40 2.75
CA GLY A 542 -44.20 -3.30 3.46
C GLY A 542 -43.11 -3.78 4.42
N ILE A 543 -43.38 -4.82 5.22
CA ILE A 543 -42.39 -5.41 6.15
C ILE A 543 -41.20 -6.00 5.39
N ILE A 544 -41.46 -6.77 4.33
CA ILE A 544 -40.40 -7.38 3.51
C ILE A 544 -39.55 -6.28 2.84
N ALA A 545 -40.18 -5.25 2.28
CA ALA A 545 -39.48 -4.11 1.69
C ALA A 545 -38.60 -3.41 2.73
N GLN A 546 -39.13 -3.10 3.91
CA GLN A 546 -38.36 -2.47 4.99
C GLN A 546 -37.20 -3.34 5.50
N ALA A 547 -37.31 -4.66 5.41
CA ALA A 547 -36.27 -5.61 5.81
C ALA A 547 -35.19 -5.85 4.72
N ILE A 548 -35.41 -5.38 3.48
CA ILE A 548 -34.36 -5.40 2.43
C ILE A 548 -33.86 -4.00 2.08
N ALA A 549 -34.59 -2.95 2.49
CA ALA A 549 -34.29 -1.58 2.12
C ALA A 549 -32.88 -1.14 2.56
N PRO A 550 -32.06 -0.58 1.65
CA PRO A 550 -30.77 0.02 1.99
C PRO A 550 -30.95 1.41 2.63
N ALA A 551 -31.82 1.48 3.63
CA ALA A 551 -32.17 2.69 4.38
C ALA A 551 -32.36 2.35 5.86
N ARG A 552 -32.34 3.34 6.76
CA ARG A 552 -32.72 3.12 8.17
C ARG A 552 -34.15 2.59 8.24
N SER A 553 -34.30 1.34 8.70
CA SER A 553 -35.59 0.72 9.00
C SER A 553 -35.72 0.43 10.50
N PRO A 554 -36.92 0.57 11.09
CA PRO A 554 -37.16 0.28 12.51
C PRO A 554 -36.77 -1.14 12.92
N ILE A 555 -36.85 -2.10 11.99
CA ILE A 555 -36.53 -3.52 12.21
C ILE A 555 -35.07 -3.68 12.69
N TYR A 556 -34.16 -2.80 12.23
CA TYR A 556 -32.74 -2.85 12.54
C TYR A 556 -32.35 -2.23 13.88
N LEU A 557 -33.27 -1.56 14.59
CA LEU A 557 -32.97 -1.00 15.91
C LEU A 557 -32.64 -2.08 16.95
N ARG A 558 -32.85 -3.37 16.63
CA ARG A 558 -32.51 -4.51 17.49
C ARG A 558 -31.17 -5.19 17.18
N LEU A 559 -30.44 -4.79 16.13
CA LEU A 559 -29.09 -5.32 15.90
C LEU A 559 -28.10 -4.69 16.93
N PRO A 560 -27.15 -5.45 17.51
CA PRO A 560 -26.28 -4.94 18.57
C PRO A 560 -25.44 -3.71 18.17
N ILE A 561 -25.70 -2.59 18.87
CA ILE A 561 -24.74 -1.62 19.45
C ILE A 561 -23.79 -0.83 18.51
N ILE A 562 -24.15 -0.43 17.29
CA ILE A 562 -23.39 0.68 16.61
C ILE A 562 -24.27 1.84 16.14
N LEU A 563 -25.60 1.69 16.05
CA LEU A 563 -26.45 2.75 15.49
C LEU A 563 -27.06 3.71 16.52
N THR A 564 -26.79 3.53 17.82
CA THR A 564 -27.41 4.32 18.89
C THR A 564 -26.40 5.15 19.69
N ALA A 565 -25.58 5.97 19.04
CA ALA A 565 -24.93 7.07 19.76
C ALA A 565 -24.39 8.16 18.81
N SER A 566 -24.75 9.39 19.10
CA SER A 566 -24.06 10.62 18.71
C SER A 566 -24.12 11.06 17.24
N CYS A 567 -24.77 12.21 17.04
CA CYS A 567 -24.66 13.10 15.89
C CYS A 567 -23.22 13.54 15.53
N ALA A 568 -22.19 13.12 16.26
CA ALA A 568 -20.80 13.48 16.05
C ALA A 568 -19.92 12.29 15.58
N ALA A 569 -20.52 11.29 14.93
CA ALA A 569 -19.79 10.16 14.37
C ALA A 569 -18.69 10.66 13.42
N PHE A 570 -17.44 10.26 13.69
CA PHE A 570 -16.33 10.51 12.77
C PHE A 570 -16.64 9.88 11.40
N ASN A 571 -16.03 10.40 10.34
CA ASN A 571 -16.30 9.98 8.96
C ASN A 571 -16.14 8.46 8.74
N ASP A 572 -15.30 7.80 9.55
CA ASP A 572 -15.08 6.36 9.47
C ASP A 572 -16.20 5.51 10.09
N ASP A 573 -16.85 5.98 11.16
CA ASP A 573 -17.99 5.27 11.75
C ASP A 573 -19.20 5.31 10.82
N LEU A 574 -19.43 6.46 10.16
CA LEU A 574 -20.45 6.58 9.11
C LEU A 574 -20.18 5.62 7.94
N LYS A 575 -18.93 5.49 7.51
CA LYS A 575 -18.55 4.53 6.46
C LYS A 575 -18.74 3.08 6.91
N LYS A 576 -18.35 2.72 8.14
CA LYS A 576 -18.56 1.37 8.70
C LYS A 576 -20.05 1.03 8.76
N ALA A 577 -20.88 1.93 9.30
CA ALA A 577 -22.33 1.75 9.38
C ALA A 577 -22.97 1.61 7.99
N ARG A 578 -22.56 2.43 7.02
CA ARG A 578 -22.96 2.29 5.62
C ARG A 578 -22.58 0.91 5.07
N ASN A 579 -21.34 0.47 5.24
CA ASN A 579 -20.86 -0.80 4.67
C ASN A 579 -21.56 -2.01 5.29
N GLN A 580 -21.84 -1.99 6.60
CA GLN A 580 -22.65 -3.02 7.26
C GLN A 580 -24.08 -3.07 6.69
N ARG A 581 -24.70 -1.90 6.44
CA ARG A 581 -26.01 -1.80 5.78
C ARG A 581 -25.97 -2.43 4.39
N VAL A 582 -24.94 -2.11 3.59
CA VAL A 582 -24.78 -2.65 2.23
C VAL A 582 -24.67 -4.18 2.24
N GLU A 583 -23.85 -4.75 3.13
CA GLU A 583 -23.70 -6.20 3.22
C GLU A 583 -25.02 -6.87 3.65
N HIS A 584 -25.70 -6.33 4.66
CA HIS A 584 -26.99 -6.86 5.08
C HIS A 584 -28.04 -6.84 3.95
N CYS A 585 -28.16 -5.72 3.24
CA CYS A 585 -29.08 -5.62 2.10
C CYS A 585 -28.73 -6.61 1.00
N ARG A 586 -27.44 -6.83 0.72
CA ARG A 586 -27.01 -7.84 -0.24
C ARG A 586 -27.44 -9.25 0.17
N GLU A 587 -27.34 -9.59 1.45
CA GLU A 587 -27.72 -10.91 1.98
C GLU A 587 -29.23 -11.14 1.99
N ALA A 588 -30.01 -10.10 2.31
CA ALA A 588 -31.45 -10.17 2.47
C ALA A 588 -32.22 -10.07 1.13
N SER A 589 -31.71 -9.28 0.19
CA SER A 589 -32.42 -8.88 -1.04
C SER A 589 -32.82 -10.03 -1.96
N THR A 590 -31.99 -11.06 -2.11
CA THR A 590 -32.29 -12.16 -3.03
C THR A 590 -33.58 -12.88 -2.64
N LEU A 591 -33.71 -13.28 -1.36
CA LEU A 591 -34.91 -13.96 -0.86
C LEU A 591 -36.06 -12.97 -0.68
N GLY A 592 -35.80 -11.76 -0.17
CA GLY A 592 -36.85 -10.76 0.02
C GLY A 592 -37.53 -10.35 -1.30
N LEU A 593 -36.77 -10.17 -2.38
CA LEU A 593 -37.34 -9.89 -3.72
C LEU A 593 -38.13 -11.09 -4.27
N GLN A 594 -37.72 -12.32 -4.01
CA GLN A 594 -38.50 -13.52 -4.37
C GLN A 594 -39.82 -13.59 -3.60
N VAL A 595 -39.80 -13.23 -2.31
CA VAL A 595 -41.02 -13.13 -1.50
C VAL A 595 -41.94 -12.05 -2.06
N LEU A 596 -41.43 -10.87 -2.39
CA LEU A 596 -42.22 -9.80 -3.02
C LEU A 596 -42.83 -10.24 -4.36
N ASP A 597 -42.07 -10.94 -5.19
CA ASP A 597 -42.56 -11.51 -6.46
C ASP A 597 -43.68 -12.53 -6.25
N ALA A 598 -43.52 -13.44 -5.29
CA ALA A 598 -44.57 -14.40 -4.95
C ALA A 598 -45.83 -13.71 -4.39
N LEU A 599 -45.69 -12.69 -3.55
CA LEU A 599 -46.82 -11.92 -3.00
C LEU A 599 -47.57 -11.15 -4.09
N MET A 600 -46.86 -10.51 -5.01
CA MET A 600 -47.48 -9.80 -6.14
C MET A 600 -48.25 -10.74 -7.07
N LYS A 601 -47.79 -11.99 -7.23
CA LYS A 601 -48.51 -13.02 -8.01
C LYS A 601 -49.77 -13.52 -7.31
N LEU A 602 -49.72 -13.64 -5.98
CA LEU A 602 -50.86 -14.11 -5.18
C LEU A 602 -51.99 -13.08 -5.16
N ALA A 603 -51.65 -11.80 -5.03
CA ALA A 603 -52.62 -10.72 -4.88
C ALA A 603 -52.49 -9.71 -6.02
N SER A 604 -52.88 -10.11 -7.23
CA SER A 604 -52.76 -9.28 -8.45
C SER A 604 -53.37 -7.87 -8.37
N GLN A 605 -54.26 -7.61 -7.40
CA GLN A 605 -54.92 -6.32 -7.16
C GLN A 605 -54.35 -5.51 -5.98
N THR A 606 -53.26 -5.92 -5.34
CA THR A 606 -52.68 -5.13 -4.24
C THR A 606 -51.96 -3.90 -4.79
N GLY A 607 -52.42 -2.72 -4.36
CA GLY A 607 -51.63 -1.50 -4.51
C GLY A 607 -50.37 -1.63 -3.65
N LEU A 608 -49.19 -1.39 -4.23
CA LEU A 608 -47.95 -1.30 -3.47
C LEU A 608 -47.79 0.14 -2.99
N ASP A 609 -47.39 0.30 -1.74
CA ASP A 609 -47.05 1.61 -1.20
C ASP A 609 -45.84 2.20 -1.93
N ASP A 610 -45.78 3.53 -2.01
CA ASP A 610 -44.67 4.24 -2.67
C ASP A 610 -43.31 3.88 -2.05
N ASP A 611 -43.24 3.59 -0.73
CA ASP A 611 -41.99 3.16 -0.06
C ASP A 611 -41.52 1.76 -0.51
N VAL A 612 -42.45 0.85 -0.84
CA VAL A 612 -42.12 -0.45 -1.43
C VAL A 612 -41.54 -0.25 -2.82
N LEU A 613 -42.16 0.61 -3.64
CA LEU A 613 -41.67 0.93 -4.97
C LEU A 613 -40.29 1.60 -4.93
N LEU A 614 -40.06 2.55 -4.01
CA LEU A 614 -38.75 3.17 -3.78
C LEU A 614 -37.69 2.14 -3.37
N THR A 615 -38.07 1.16 -2.58
CA THR A 615 -37.18 0.05 -2.21
C THR A 615 -36.85 -0.82 -3.42
N LEU A 616 -37.81 -1.14 -4.28
CA LEU A 616 -37.56 -1.85 -5.54
C LEU A 616 -36.64 -1.05 -6.47
N LEU A 617 -36.81 0.27 -6.57
CA LEU A 617 -35.93 1.14 -7.36
C LEU A 617 -34.46 0.99 -6.96
N ALA A 618 -34.20 0.83 -5.66
CA ALA A 618 -32.84 0.68 -5.14
C ALA A 618 -32.13 -0.58 -5.66
N PHE A 619 -32.87 -1.58 -6.16
CA PHE A 619 -32.33 -2.81 -6.73
C PHE A 619 -32.29 -2.81 -8.26
N THR A 620 -32.87 -1.82 -8.95
CA THR A 620 -32.90 -1.78 -10.43
C THR A 620 -31.55 -1.49 -11.07
N ASP A 621 -30.59 -0.98 -10.30
CA ASP A 621 -29.30 -0.49 -10.76
C ASP A 621 -28.17 -1.45 -10.36
N GLU A 622 -27.68 -2.24 -11.31
CA GLU A 622 -26.58 -3.20 -11.11
C GLU A 622 -25.25 -2.55 -10.73
N THR A 623 -25.14 -1.21 -10.82
CA THR A 623 -23.95 -0.49 -10.37
C THR A 623 -23.89 -0.30 -8.86
N GLN A 624 -24.97 -0.58 -8.13
CA GLN A 624 -25.04 -0.47 -6.68
C GLN A 624 -24.39 -1.68 -5.98
N GLU A 625 -23.68 -1.43 -4.88
CA GLU A 625 -22.93 -2.46 -4.17
C GLU A 625 -23.81 -3.59 -3.61
N TRP A 626 -25.06 -3.32 -3.27
CA TRP A 626 -26.00 -4.32 -2.72
C TRP A 626 -26.81 -5.05 -3.79
N ALA A 627 -26.72 -4.65 -5.07
CA ALA A 627 -27.48 -5.23 -6.16
C ALA A 627 -26.58 -6.11 -7.04
N ASP A 628 -27.19 -7.10 -7.68
CA ASP A 628 -26.58 -7.98 -8.67
C ASP A 628 -27.52 -8.14 -9.88
N THR A 629 -27.06 -8.82 -10.92
CA THR A 629 -27.86 -9.01 -12.15
C THR A 629 -29.20 -9.73 -11.91
N ASN A 630 -29.31 -10.59 -10.90
CA ASN A 630 -30.55 -11.33 -10.65
C ASN A 630 -31.56 -10.46 -9.89
N THR A 631 -31.11 -9.81 -8.82
CA THR A 631 -31.93 -8.86 -8.04
C THR A 631 -32.40 -7.70 -8.91
N ALA A 632 -31.54 -7.17 -9.80
CA ALA A 632 -31.92 -6.14 -10.75
C ALA A 632 -32.96 -6.61 -11.77
N LYS A 633 -32.82 -7.82 -12.32
CA LYS A 633 -33.84 -8.40 -13.21
C LYS A 633 -35.19 -8.56 -12.50
N THR A 634 -35.19 -9.10 -11.28
CA THR A 634 -36.41 -9.29 -10.50
C THR A 634 -37.07 -7.95 -10.16
N ALA A 635 -36.31 -6.97 -9.66
CA ALA A 635 -36.84 -5.66 -9.32
C ALA A 635 -37.43 -4.93 -10.55
N ASN A 636 -36.74 -4.97 -11.70
CA ASN A 636 -37.24 -4.41 -12.95
C ASN A 636 -38.51 -5.13 -13.44
N ALA A 637 -38.58 -6.46 -13.31
CA ALA A 637 -39.77 -7.23 -13.65
C ALA A 637 -40.97 -6.85 -12.78
N LEU A 638 -40.78 -6.72 -11.46
CA LEU A 638 -41.83 -6.33 -10.52
C LEU A 638 -42.35 -4.92 -10.79
N LEU A 639 -41.45 -3.97 -11.01
CA LEU A 639 -41.82 -2.59 -11.36
C LEU A 639 -42.57 -2.54 -12.70
N SER A 640 -42.09 -3.25 -13.73
CA SER A 640 -42.76 -3.31 -15.03
C SER A 640 -44.16 -3.90 -14.91
N GLN A 641 -44.29 -5.04 -14.22
CA GLN A 641 -45.58 -5.67 -13.94
C GLN A 641 -46.54 -4.69 -13.21
N TYR A 642 -46.04 -3.94 -12.23
CA TYR A 642 -46.85 -3.00 -11.46
C TYR A 642 -47.35 -1.82 -12.31
N PHE A 643 -46.48 -1.23 -13.14
CA PHE A 643 -46.86 -0.11 -14.00
C PHE A 643 -47.74 -0.56 -15.19
N ASP A 644 -47.46 -1.73 -15.77
CA ASP A 644 -48.24 -2.28 -16.89
C ASP A 644 -49.66 -2.70 -16.49
N ALA A 645 -49.86 -3.07 -15.21
CA ALA A 645 -51.19 -3.33 -14.66
C ALA A 645 -52.07 -2.07 -14.57
N GLY A 646 -51.53 -0.87 -14.81
CA GLY A 646 -52.28 0.39 -14.80
C GLY A 646 -52.59 0.93 -13.39
N ASN A 647 -51.93 0.40 -12.34
CA ASN A 647 -52.16 0.80 -10.95
C ASN A 647 -51.82 2.28 -10.67
N THR A 648 -50.79 2.80 -11.34
CA THR A 648 -50.41 4.22 -11.31
C THR A 648 -49.69 4.59 -12.61
N THR A 649 -49.66 5.86 -13.00
CA THR A 649 -48.86 6.30 -14.14
C THR A 649 -47.40 6.49 -13.72
N LYS A 650 -46.46 6.04 -14.55
CA LYS A 650 -45.02 6.29 -14.35
C LYS A 650 -44.74 7.79 -14.16
N GLU A 651 -45.41 8.64 -14.96
CA GLU A 651 -45.34 10.10 -14.85
C GLU A 651 -45.68 10.58 -13.43
N ARG A 652 -46.85 10.19 -12.88
CA ARG A 652 -47.26 10.57 -11.53
C ARG A 652 -46.26 10.09 -10.48
N PHE A 653 -45.84 8.83 -10.57
CA PHE A 653 -44.89 8.26 -9.62
C PHE A 653 -43.54 9.00 -9.64
N ILE A 654 -43.03 9.33 -10.83
CA ILE A 654 -41.80 10.14 -10.97
C ILE A 654 -42.00 11.53 -10.36
N THR A 655 -43.07 12.25 -10.72
CA THR A 655 -43.23 13.67 -10.34
C THR A 655 -43.66 13.88 -8.91
N GLU A 656 -44.55 13.04 -8.38
CA GLU A 656 -45.13 13.19 -7.04
C GLU A 656 -44.34 12.38 -6.01
N ALA A 657 -44.28 11.06 -6.17
CA ALA A 657 -43.67 10.18 -5.16
C ALA A 657 -42.14 10.34 -5.12
N VAL A 658 -41.46 10.16 -6.26
CA VAL A 658 -39.99 10.17 -6.32
C VAL A 658 -39.43 11.57 -6.16
N LEU A 659 -39.80 12.53 -7.02
CA LEU A 659 -39.19 13.86 -7.00
C LEU A 659 -39.68 14.75 -5.85
N GLN A 660 -40.99 14.84 -5.62
CA GLN A 660 -41.55 15.79 -4.66
C GLN A 660 -41.61 15.26 -3.23
N GLN A 661 -42.11 14.05 -3.01
CA GLN A 661 -42.31 13.50 -1.67
C GLN A 661 -41.04 12.88 -1.08
N TYR A 662 -40.19 12.28 -1.92
CA TYR A 662 -39.02 11.56 -1.47
C TYR A 662 -37.70 12.34 -1.62
N LEU A 663 -37.30 12.68 -2.85
CA LEU A 663 -35.99 13.29 -3.12
C LEU A 663 -35.91 14.73 -2.61
N ARG A 664 -36.93 15.57 -2.85
CA ARG A 664 -36.88 16.98 -2.45
C ARG A 664 -36.63 17.19 -0.95
N PRO A 665 -37.32 16.49 -0.01
CA PRO A 665 -37.00 16.58 1.41
C PRO A 665 -35.60 16.07 1.74
N LEU A 666 -35.18 14.93 1.18
CA LEU A 666 -33.87 14.33 1.46
C LEU A 666 -32.70 15.24 1.04
N PHE A 667 -32.82 15.94 -0.08
CA PHE A 667 -31.79 16.83 -0.60
C PHE A 667 -31.91 18.28 -0.10
N SER A 668 -32.96 18.61 0.66
CA SER A 668 -33.25 20.00 1.08
C SER A 668 -32.13 20.66 1.89
N GLN A 669 -31.41 19.88 2.70
CA GLN A 669 -30.30 20.35 3.54
C GLN A 669 -28.94 20.32 2.82
N SER A 670 -28.84 19.67 1.67
CA SER A 670 -27.58 19.46 0.93
C SER A 670 -27.36 20.48 -0.20
N LYS A 671 -27.97 21.66 -0.08
CA LYS A 671 -28.06 22.63 -1.17
C LYS A 671 -26.67 23.15 -1.58
N PRO A 672 -26.31 23.10 -2.87
CA PRO A 672 -25.09 23.75 -3.35
C PRO A 672 -25.22 25.27 -3.25
N SER A 673 -24.15 25.95 -2.80
CA SER A 673 -24.11 27.41 -2.61
C SER A 673 -24.25 28.21 -3.92
N SER A 674 -24.01 27.56 -5.06
CA SER A 674 -24.02 28.15 -6.40
C SER A 674 -25.41 28.32 -7.01
N VAL A 675 -26.45 27.70 -6.44
CA VAL A 675 -27.78 27.58 -7.08
C VAL A 675 -28.93 27.90 -6.12
N THR A 676 -29.97 28.57 -6.61
CA THR A 676 -31.20 28.87 -5.86
C THR A 676 -32.07 27.61 -5.68
N ALA A 677 -33.05 27.65 -4.78
CA ALA A 677 -34.02 26.56 -4.61
C ALA A 677 -34.83 26.25 -5.89
N SER A 678 -34.84 27.15 -6.88
CA SER A 678 -35.47 26.97 -8.19
C SER A 678 -34.54 26.43 -9.29
N GLY A 679 -33.30 26.07 -8.95
CA GLY A 679 -32.34 25.53 -9.91
C GLY A 679 -31.64 26.59 -10.77
N ARG A 680 -31.77 27.89 -10.44
CA ARG A 680 -31.10 28.99 -11.17
C ARG A 680 -29.79 29.36 -10.49
N LYS A 681 -28.84 29.95 -11.23
CA LYS A 681 -27.59 30.47 -10.66
C LYS A 681 -27.90 31.47 -9.53
N ALA A 682 -27.28 31.29 -8.36
CA ALA A 682 -27.36 32.25 -7.27
C ALA A 682 -26.57 33.51 -7.65
N GLU A 683 -27.20 34.67 -7.61
CA GLU A 683 -26.56 35.96 -7.94
C GLU A 683 -25.53 36.35 -6.86
N TYR A 684 -25.80 35.94 -5.62
CA TYR A 684 -24.88 36.00 -4.49
C TYR A 684 -24.73 34.57 -3.97
N ALA A 685 -23.55 33.97 -4.10
CA ALA A 685 -23.28 32.73 -3.38
C ALA A 685 -23.26 33.09 -1.88
N ASP A 686 -24.09 32.43 -1.08
CA ASP A 686 -24.05 32.61 0.37
C ASP A 686 -22.60 32.40 0.83
N ALA A 687 -22.03 33.38 1.54
CA ALA A 687 -20.69 33.24 2.11
C ALA A 687 -20.69 31.96 2.94
N ASP A 688 -19.76 31.05 2.69
CA ASP A 688 -19.71 29.75 3.35
C ASP A 688 -19.49 29.99 4.86
N THR A 689 -20.56 29.99 5.65
CA THR A 689 -20.54 30.26 7.09
C THR A 689 -20.05 29.06 7.90
N ARG A 690 -19.56 28.00 7.24
CA ARG A 690 -19.15 26.74 7.86
C ARG A 690 -17.67 26.80 8.25
N ASP A 691 -17.41 26.48 9.51
CA ASP A 691 -16.29 26.94 10.35
C ASP A 691 -14.86 26.76 9.79
N HIS A 692 -14.61 25.94 8.76
CA HIS A 692 -13.25 25.70 8.25
C HIS A 692 -13.15 25.50 6.73
N GLY A 693 -14.17 25.90 5.96
CA GLY A 693 -14.19 25.70 4.50
C GLY A 693 -14.22 24.23 4.07
N LEU A 694 -14.40 23.30 5.00
CA LEU A 694 -14.64 21.89 4.75
C LEU A 694 -16.14 21.69 4.47
N PRO A 695 -16.54 21.03 3.36
CA PRO A 695 -17.92 20.67 3.12
C PRO A 695 -18.45 19.82 4.28
N ASP A 696 -19.59 20.22 4.86
CA ASP A 696 -20.30 19.39 5.83
C ASP A 696 -20.72 18.08 5.16
N ASP A 697 -20.04 16.99 5.52
CA ASP A 697 -20.27 15.63 5.03
C ASP A 697 -20.78 14.75 6.19
N SER A 698 -21.92 15.15 6.76
CA SER A 698 -22.56 14.45 7.87
C SER A 698 -23.88 13.78 7.46
N ALA A 699 -24.32 12.81 8.26
CA ALA A 699 -25.61 12.15 8.06
C ALA A 699 -26.82 13.10 8.24
N GLN A 700 -26.64 14.24 8.92
CA GLN A 700 -27.68 15.26 9.10
C GLN A 700 -27.88 16.09 7.84
N THR A 701 -26.78 16.55 7.23
CA THR A 701 -26.85 17.39 6.03
C THR A 701 -27.06 16.59 4.76
N LYS A 702 -26.60 15.33 4.72
CA LYS A 702 -26.72 14.43 3.56
C LYS A 702 -27.34 13.08 3.92
N PRO A 703 -28.61 13.03 4.34
CA PRO A 703 -29.27 11.77 4.69
C PRO A 703 -29.36 10.81 3.49
N TRP A 704 -29.49 11.32 2.26
CA TRP A 704 -29.47 10.55 1.01
C TRP A 704 -28.13 9.82 0.73
N LYS A 705 -27.06 10.18 1.44
CA LYS A 705 -25.72 9.59 1.28
C LYS A 705 -25.40 8.51 2.31
N TYR A 706 -25.86 8.69 3.54
CA TYR A 706 -25.48 7.84 4.67
C TYR A 706 -26.65 7.07 5.30
N THR A 707 -27.85 7.65 5.26
CA THR A 707 -29.01 7.16 6.01
C THR A 707 -29.99 6.41 5.10
N ASP A 708 -30.18 6.89 3.88
CA ASP A 708 -31.09 6.31 2.90
C ASP A 708 -30.41 6.23 1.53
N LEU A 709 -29.86 5.06 1.22
CA LEU A 709 -29.07 4.82 0.01
C LEU A 709 -29.96 4.57 -1.23
N ARG A 710 -31.29 4.56 -1.08
CA ARG A 710 -32.24 4.39 -2.19
C ARG A 710 -32.29 5.63 -3.10
N ALA A 711 -31.81 6.77 -2.60
CA ALA A 711 -31.86 8.06 -3.29
C ALA A 711 -31.18 8.07 -4.66
N VAL A 712 -29.91 7.67 -4.77
CA VAL A 712 -29.16 7.74 -6.03
C VAL A 712 -29.76 6.84 -7.13
N PRO A 713 -30.13 5.57 -6.86
CA PRO A 713 -30.87 4.76 -7.82
C PRO A 713 -32.21 5.38 -8.22
N ALA A 714 -32.95 5.94 -7.27
CA ALA A 714 -34.24 6.58 -7.56
C ALA A 714 -34.09 7.77 -8.52
N VAL A 715 -33.05 8.59 -8.36
CA VAL A 715 -32.73 9.69 -9.30
C VAL A 715 -32.39 9.14 -10.69
N ALA A 716 -31.51 8.14 -10.76
CA ALA A 716 -31.09 7.54 -12.01
C ALA A 716 -32.28 6.94 -12.78
N TRP A 717 -33.14 6.20 -12.08
CA TRP A 717 -34.36 5.62 -12.64
C TRP A 717 -35.32 6.71 -13.11
N ALA A 718 -35.59 7.73 -12.29
CA ALA A 718 -36.47 8.84 -12.67
C ALA A 718 -35.98 9.56 -13.94
N VAL A 719 -34.68 9.80 -14.09
CA VAL A 719 -34.11 10.40 -15.31
C VAL A 719 -34.20 9.45 -16.50
N ASN A 720 -34.00 8.15 -16.31
CA ASN A 720 -34.05 7.17 -17.38
C ASN A 720 -35.48 6.90 -17.90
N GLU A 721 -36.48 6.91 -17.01
CA GLU A 721 -37.88 6.69 -17.38
C GLU A 721 -38.61 7.98 -17.79
N ALA A 722 -38.16 9.15 -17.35
CA ALA A 722 -38.70 10.42 -17.82
C ALA A 722 -38.44 10.59 -19.33
N ASP A 723 -39.50 10.80 -20.10
CA ASP A 723 -39.38 11.15 -21.51
C ASP A 723 -39.06 12.65 -21.69
N ASP A 724 -38.80 13.05 -22.93
CA ASP A 724 -38.42 14.42 -23.26
C ASP A 724 -39.52 15.43 -22.88
N GLN A 725 -40.81 15.04 -22.95
CA GLN A 725 -41.93 15.91 -22.58
C GLN A 725 -42.02 16.11 -21.07
N LEU A 726 -41.84 15.05 -20.29
CA LEU A 726 -41.85 15.10 -18.83
C LEU A 726 -40.68 15.94 -18.31
N VAL A 727 -39.48 15.73 -18.87
CA VAL A 727 -38.30 16.56 -18.56
C VAL A 727 -38.59 18.02 -18.90
N ALA A 728 -39.17 18.31 -20.06
CA ALA A 728 -39.49 19.69 -20.46
C ALA A 728 -40.47 20.39 -19.49
N ARG A 729 -41.44 19.66 -18.92
CA ARG A 729 -42.45 20.20 -18.00
C ARG A 729 -41.96 20.32 -16.56
N HIS A 730 -41.17 19.34 -16.10
CA HIS A 730 -40.80 19.17 -14.69
C HIS A 730 -39.32 19.32 -14.39
N TRP A 731 -38.50 19.79 -15.34
CA TRP A 731 -37.07 19.99 -15.13
C TRP A 731 -36.67 20.67 -13.82
N PRO A 732 -37.40 21.68 -13.26
CA PRO A 732 -36.96 22.34 -12.04
C PRO A 732 -36.85 21.39 -10.83
N LEU A 733 -37.57 20.26 -10.86
CA LEU A 733 -37.51 19.24 -9.82
C LEU A 733 -36.24 18.38 -9.89
N PHE A 734 -35.64 18.24 -11.07
CA PHE A 734 -34.43 17.43 -11.27
C PHE A 734 -33.16 18.22 -10.93
N ILE A 735 -33.10 19.51 -11.28
CA ILE A 735 -31.86 20.31 -11.23
C ILE A 735 -31.17 20.29 -9.86
N PRO A 736 -31.85 20.57 -8.72
CA PRO A 736 -31.17 20.63 -7.42
C PRO A 736 -30.50 19.30 -7.07
N VAL A 737 -31.19 18.19 -7.32
CA VAL A 737 -30.70 16.85 -7.01
C VAL A 737 -29.50 16.49 -7.89
N LEU A 738 -29.59 16.76 -9.18
CA LEU A 738 -28.51 16.50 -10.13
C LEU A 738 -27.23 17.27 -9.78
N LEU A 739 -27.37 18.54 -9.43
CA LEU A 739 -26.23 19.38 -9.05
C LEU A 739 -25.62 18.95 -7.72
N THR A 740 -26.43 18.60 -6.72
CA THR A 740 -25.91 18.05 -5.45
C THR A 740 -25.10 16.77 -5.68
N LEU A 741 -25.53 15.88 -6.58
CA LEU A 741 -24.78 14.65 -6.90
C LEU A 741 -23.46 14.95 -7.61
N VAL A 742 -23.45 15.89 -8.57
CA VAL A 742 -22.22 16.31 -9.25
C VAL A 742 -21.28 17.05 -8.32
N ASP A 743 -21.79 17.85 -7.39
CA ASP A 743 -20.98 18.63 -6.44
C ASP A 743 -20.51 17.82 -5.21
N ASP A 744 -20.89 16.54 -5.08
CA ASP A 744 -20.46 15.72 -3.94
C ASP A 744 -18.95 15.42 -3.97
N ALA A 745 -18.32 15.35 -2.80
CA ALA A 745 -16.88 15.11 -2.68
C ALA A 745 -16.48 13.65 -2.94
N THR A 746 -17.41 12.69 -2.83
CA THR A 746 -17.12 11.27 -2.96
C THR A 746 -17.13 10.82 -4.42
N THR A 747 -16.00 10.26 -4.87
CA THR A 747 -15.76 9.86 -6.26
C THR A 747 -16.87 8.98 -6.88
N PRO A 748 -17.32 7.86 -6.25
CA PRO A 748 -18.42 7.06 -6.77
C PRO A 748 -19.73 7.84 -7.00
N ILE A 749 -20.09 8.73 -6.08
CA ILE A 749 -21.33 9.52 -6.14
C ILE A 749 -21.21 10.57 -7.24
N ARG A 750 -20.11 11.32 -7.27
CA ARG A 750 -19.84 12.32 -8.31
C ARG A 750 -19.83 11.69 -9.70
N ARG A 751 -19.13 10.55 -9.86
CA ARG A 751 -19.15 9.75 -11.09
C ARG A 751 -20.57 9.40 -11.52
N ARG A 752 -21.38 8.91 -10.58
CA ARG A 752 -22.78 8.54 -10.87
C ARG A 752 -23.61 9.78 -11.23
N GLY A 753 -23.43 10.89 -10.51
CA GLY A 753 -24.05 12.18 -10.81
C GLY A 753 -23.76 12.65 -12.23
N LEU A 754 -22.50 12.59 -12.67
CA LEU A 754 -22.10 12.96 -14.03
C LEU A 754 -22.77 12.10 -15.11
N LEU A 755 -22.88 10.79 -14.88
CA LEU A 755 -23.56 9.88 -15.82
C LEU A 755 -25.06 10.19 -15.89
N ILE A 756 -25.71 10.43 -14.75
CA ILE A 756 -27.13 10.79 -14.69
C ILE A 756 -27.35 12.14 -15.39
N VAL A 757 -26.49 13.13 -15.13
CA VAL A 757 -26.55 14.45 -15.79
C VAL A 757 -26.38 14.31 -17.30
N THR A 758 -25.49 13.44 -17.76
CA THR A 758 -25.32 13.16 -19.21
C THR A 758 -26.61 12.63 -19.82
N ASN A 759 -27.27 11.65 -19.19
CA ASN A 759 -28.55 11.11 -19.65
C ASN A 759 -29.67 12.16 -19.61
N PHE A 760 -29.71 12.98 -18.56
CA PHE A 760 -30.67 14.07 -18.43
C PHE A 760 -30.50 15.11 -19.54
N LEU A 761 -29.26 15.57 -19.77
CA LEU A 761 -28.94 16.55 -20.80
C LEU A 761 -29.28 16.04 -22.21
N ALA A 762 -29.12 14.74 -22.47
CA ALA A 762 -29.48 14.15 -23.76
C ALA A 762 -30.98 14.35 -24.10
N LYS A 763 -31.86 14.20 -23.10
CA LYS A 763 -33.32 14.38 -23.21
C LYS A 763 -33.77 15.83 -23.03
N PHE A 764 -32.90 16.68 -22.48
CA PHE A 764 -33.25 18.05 -22.15
C PHE A 764 -33.47 18.92 -23.40
N PRO A 765 -34.55 19.72 -23.46
CA PRO A 765 -34.81 20.58 -24.61
C PRO A 765 -33.79 21.70 -24.78
N ASP A 766 -33.16 21.75 -25.95
CA ASP A 766 -32.08 22.69 -26.29
C ASP A 766 -32.48 24.15 -26.05
N LYS A 767 -33.69 24.55 -26.48
CA LYS A 767 -34.20 25.92 -26.31
C LYS A 767 -34.33 26.33 -24.85
N ILE A 768 -34.72 25.41 -23.97
CA ILE A 768 -34.84 25.70 -22.53
C ILE A 768 -33.44 25.85 -21.94
N LEU A 769 -32.50 24.98 -22.31
CA LEU A 769 -31.13 25.02 -21.79
C LEU A 769 -30.44 26.34 -22.12
N GLN A 770 -30.65 26.83 -23.34
CA GLN A 770 -30.10 28.10 -23.85
C GLN A 770 -30.72 29.31 -23.15
N ASN A 771 -32.06 29.33 -22.98
CA ASN A 771 -32.77 30.50 -22.46
C ASN A 771 -32.82 30.58 -20.93
N SER A 772 -32.58 29.48 -20.22
CA SER A 772 -32.70 29.41 -18.75
C SER A 772 -31.42 29.77 -17.99
N GLY A 773 -30.28 29.84 -18.68
CA GLY A 773 -28.96 29.98 -18.04
C GLY A 773 -28.43 28.68 -17.41
N LEU A 774 -29.19 27.58 -17.47
CA LEU A 774 -28.80 26.28 -16.92
C LEU A 774 -27.54 25.71 -17.59
N ALA A 775 -27.30 26.05 -18.86
CA ALA A 775 -26.07 25.64 -19.54
C ALA A 775 -24.83 26.03 -18.74
N LYS A 776 -24.79 27.28 -18.25
CA LYS A 776 -23.68 27.80 -17.47
C LYS A 776 -23.63 27.20 -16.07
N VAL A 777 -24.79 26.88 -15.47
CA VAL A 777 -24.86 26.21 -14.17
C VAL A 777 -24.27 24.81 -14.24
N PHE A 778 -24.64 24.02 -15.25
CA PHE A 778 -24.05 22.70 -15.47
C PHE A 778 -22.56 22.79 -15.80
N GLU A 779 -22.16 23.75 -16.64
CA GLU A 779 -20.75 24.00 -16.90
C GLU A 779 -19.99 24.27 -15.59
N ASP A 780 -20.44 25.23 -14.78
CA ASP A 780 -19.78 25.64 -13.53
C ASP A 780 -19.70 24.51 -12.49
N SER A 781 -20.66 23.57 -12.49
CA SER A 781 -20.66 22.40 -11.58
C SER A 781 -19.82 21.23 -12.10
N ILE A 782 -19.81 20.98 -13.42
CA ILE A 782 -19.07 19.84 -14.00
C ILE A 782 -17.58 20.16 -14.16
N PHE A 783 -17.23 21.37 -14.60
CA PHE A 783 -15.85 21.75 -14.94
C PHE A 783 -14.82 21.51 -13.83
N PRO A 784 -15.11 21.85 -12.55
CA PRO A 784 -14.20 21.59 -11.44
C PRO A 784 -13.77 20.13 -11.34
N THR A 785 -14.58 19.19 -11.82
CA THR A 785 -14.24 17.76 -11.84
C THR A 785 -13.02 17.44 -12.72
N LEU A 786 -12.73 18.25 -13.74
CA LEU A 786 -11.53 18.07 -14.57
C LEU A 786 -10.23 18.36 -13.80
N ALA A 787 -10.31 19.09 -12.69
CA ALA A 787 -9.18 19.37 -11.80
C ALA A 787 -8.97 18.30 -10.72
N TYR A 788 -9.78 17.25 -10.66
CA TYR A 788 -9.60 16.11 -9.76
C TYR A 788 -8.46 15.22 -10.28
N LEU A 789 -7.22 15.71 -10.13
CA LEU A 789 -6.01 15.13 -10.68
C LEU A 789 -4.99 14.79 -9.57
N PRO A 790 -4.03 13.90 -9.85
CA PRO A 790 -2.93 13.61 -8.93
C PRO A 790 -2.02 14.82 -8.71
N SER A 791 -1.36 14.95 -7.56
CA SER A 791 -1.35 13.96 -6.46
C SER A 791 -2.52 14.07 -5.49
N LEU A 792 -3.37 15.10 -5.60
CA LEU A 792 -4.48 15.34 -4.68
C LEU A 792 -5.58 14.28 -4.82
N THR A 793 -5.99 13.98 -6.07
CA THR A 793 -6.90 12.87 -6.38
C THR A 793 -6.10 11.68 -6.90
N PRO A 794 -6.21 10.48 -6.32
CA PRO A 794 -5.52 9.29 -6.83
C PRO A 794 -5.81 9.03 -8.31
N THR A 795 -4.83 8.55 -9.07
CA THR A 795 -4.94 8.36 -10.53
C THR A 795 -6.16 7.53 -10.94
N ASP A 796 -6.51 6.48 -10.19
CA ASP A 796 -7.70 5.66 -10.47
C ASP A 796 -9.00 6.46 -10.32
N GLU A 797 -9.11 7.28 -9.29
CA GLU A 797 -10.26 8.14 -9.04
C GLU A 797 -10.35 9.25 -10.09
N SER A 798 -9.22 9.87 -10.44
CA SER A 798 -9.14 10.83 -11.53
C SER A 798 -9.66 10.22 -12.84
N VAL A 799 -9.19 9.04 -13.21
CA VAL A 799 -9.65 8.34 -14.44
C VAL A 799 -11.15 8.03 -14.38
N GLN A 800 -11.66 7.61 -13.21
CA GLN A 800 -13.08 7.35 -13.01
C GLN A 800 -13.98 8.59 -13.17
N LEU A 801 -13.44 9.78 -12.89
CA LEU A 801 -14.16 11.06 -12.96
C LEU A 801 -13.99 11.75 -14.32
N LEU A 802 -12.80 11.72 -14.91
CA LEU A 802 -12.48 12.43 -16.15
C LEU A 802 -13.38 11.97 -17.30
N VAL A 803 -13.50 10.66 -17.55
CA VAL A 803 -14.28 10.16 -18.71
C VAL A 803 -15.76 10.58 -18.63
N PRO A 804 -16.48 10.38 -17.51
CA PRO A 804 -17.84 10.91 -17.36
C PRO A 804 -17.93 12.44 -17.43
N ALA A 805 -16.96 13.17 -16.87
CA ALA A 805 -16.97 14.63 -16.89
C ALA A 805 -16.86 15.18 -18.32
N TYR A 806 -15.92 14.65 -19.12
CA TYR A 806 -15.83 14.99 -20.55
C TYR A 806 -17.09 14.58 -21.30
N GLY A 807 -17.67 13.41 -21.03
CA GLY A 807 -18.93 12.98 -21.63
C GLY A 807 -20.09 13.95 -21.37
N ALA A 808 -20.23 14.42 -20.12
CA ALA A 808 -21.24 15.39 -19.74
C ALA A 808 -21.01 16.76 -20.41
N LEU A 809 -19.77 17.25 -20.41
CA LEU A 809 -19.40 18.53 -21.05
C LEU A 809 -19.57 18.50 -22.58
N LEU A 810 -19.23 17.39 -23.23
CA LEU A 810 -19.43 17.22 -24.67
C LEU A 810 -20.92 17.14 -25.03
N THR A 811 -21.72 16.47 -24.19
CA THR A 811 -23.19 16.44 -24.36
C THR A 811 -23.76 17.85 -24.20
N LEU A 812 -23.30 18.60 -23.19
CA LEU A 812 -23.67 19.99 -22.98
C LEU A 812 -23.27 20.88 -24.18
N ALA A 813 -22.06 20.73 -24.70
CA ALA A 813 -21.58 21.47 -25.87
C ALA A 813 -22.40 21.17 -27.13
N ASN A 814 -22.81 19.92 -27.33
CA ASN A 814 -23.65 19.55 -28.48
C ASN A 814 -25.08 20.12 -28.40
N LYS A 815 -25.55 20.50 -27.21
CA LYS A 815 -26.84 21.19 -26.98
C LYS A 815 -26.75 22.72 -27.15
N GLN A 816 -25.54 23.26 -27.27
CA GLN A 816 -25.31 24.68 -27.49
C GLN A 816 -25.34 25.04 -28.98
N PRO A 817 -25.79 26.27 -29.35
CA PRO A 817 -25.81 26.69 -30.73
C PRO A 817 -24.40 26.84 -31.31
N VAL A 818 -24.24 26.43 -32.57
CA VAL A 818 -22.98 26.52 -33.32
C VAL A 818 -22.63 27.97 -33.68
N VAL A 819 -23.66 28.80 -33.90
CA VAL A 819 -23.53 30.22 -34.27
C VAL A 819 -23.91 31.07 -33.06
N GLY A 820 -22.99 31.95 -32.64
CA GLY A 820 -23.27 32.98 -31.65
C GLY A 820 -23.61 34.32 -32.32
N ASN A 821 -23.80 35.37 -31.50
CA ASN A 821 -24.03 36.72 -32.02
C ASN A 821 -22.87 37.22 -32.90
N ASP A 822 -21.64 36.79 -32.58
CA ASP A 822 -20.41 37.18 -33.29
C ASP A 822 -20.01 36.18 -34.40
N GLY A 823 -20.95 35.33 -34.83
CA GLY A 823 -20.74 34.33 -35.88
C GLY A 823 -20.31 32.94 -35.36
N VAL A 824 -19.85 32.09 -36.28
CA VAL A 824 -19.57 30.66 -36.04
C VAL A 824 -18.35 30.45 -35.13
N ARG A 825 -17.31 31.29 -35.27
CA ARG A 825 -16.03 31.09 -34.55
C ARG A 825 -16.16 31.19 -33.03
N ASN A 826 -17.04 32.08 -32.56
CA ASN A 826 -17.28 32.34 -31.14
C ASN A 826 -18.67 31.85 -30.71
N GLY A 827 -19.24 30.90 -31.46
CA GLY A 827 -20.51 30.30 -31.09
C GLY A 827 -20.40 29.55 -29.75
N PRO A 828 -21.45 29.54 -28.91
CA PRO A 828 -21.42 28.93 -27.58
C PRO A 828 -20.88 27.50 -27.55
N LYS A 829 -21.20 26.67 -28.56
CA LYS A 829 -20.62 25.33 -28.70
C LYS A 829 -19.10 25.36 -28.84
N ASN A 830 -18.60 26.14 -29.79
CA ASN A 830 -17.16 26.21 -30.08
C ASN A 830 -16.37 26.87 -28.94
N SER A 831 -16.97 27.84 -28.25
CA SER A 831 -16.40 28.46 -27.05
C SER A 831 -16.28 27.46 -25.91
N LEU A 832 -17.30 26.61 -25.70
CA LEU A 832 -17.23 25.55 -24.69
C LEU A 832 -16.21 24.47 -25.08
N LEU A 833 -16.15 24.02 -26.34
CA LEU A 833 -15.14 23.06 -26.80
C LEU A 833 -13.71 23.60 -26.66
N ASP A 834 -13.48 24.88 -26.97
CA ASP A 834 -12.21 25.58 -26.74
C ASP A 834 -11.83 25.57 -25.26
N LYS A 835 -12.80 25.85 -24.38
CA LYS A 835 -12.60 25.81 -22.93
C LYS A 835 -12.26 24.39 -22.46
N ILE A 836 -13.00 23.37 -22.89
CA ILE A 836 -12.76 21.95 -22.54
C ILE A 836 -11.34 21.54 -22.93
N LEU A 837 -10.86 21.96 -24.11
CA LEU A 837 -9.51 21.64 -24.53
C LEU A 837 -8.43 22.39 -23.72
N ARG A 838 -8.63 23.69 -23.42
CA ARG A 838 -7.65 24.50 -22.69
C ARG A 838 -7.59 24.19 -21.19
N GLU A 839 -8.73 24.28 -20.53
CA GLU A 839 -8.87 24.16 -19.09
C GLU A 839 -9.13 22.71 -18.64
N GLY A 840 -9.39 21.80 -19.58
CA GLY A 840 -9.48 20.37 -19.33
C GLY A 840 -8.24 19.64 -19.82
N VAL A 841 -8.12 19.48 -21.14
CA VAL A 841 -7.10 18.59 -21.74
C VAL A 841 -5.68 19.10 -21.47
N PHE A 842 -5.38 20.34 -21.84
CA PHE A 842 -4.03 20.88 -21.69
C PHE A 842 -3.66 21.10 -20.24
N MET A 843 -4.56 21.71 -19.45
CA MET A 843 -4.36 21.85 -18.01
C MET A 843 -4.07 20.49 -17.36
N GLY A 844 -4.88 19.48 -17.67
CA GLY A 844 -4.71 18.13 -17.14
C GLY A 844 -3.40 17.48 -17.58
N TYR A 845 -3.01 17.65 -18.85
CA TYR A 845 -1.75 17.11 -19.36
C TYR A 845 -0.54 17.78 -18.69
N PHE A 846 -0.49 19.11 -18.63
CA PHE A 846 0.64 19.81 -18.03
C PHE A 846 0.77 19.53 -16.53
N HIS A 847 -0.33 19.21 -15.84
CA HIS A 847 -0.30 18.83 -14.43
C HIS A 847 0.07 17.36 -14.21
N ALA A 848 -0.45 16.44 -15.03
CA ALA A 848 -0.38 15.00 -14.80
C ALA A 848 0.31 14.23 -15.95
N LYS A 849 1.25 14.86 -16.66
CA LYS A 849 2.00 14.25 -17.79
C LYS A 849 2.74 12.96 -17.42
N ASP A 850 3.15 12.83 -16.17
CA ASP A 850 3.87 11.66 -15.66
C ASP A 850 2.90 10.51 -15.30
N HIS A 851 1.59 10.72 -15.35
CA HIS A 851 0.55 9.73 -15.05
C HIS A 851 -0.02 9.12 -16.34
N ILE A 852 0.57 8.01 -16.78
CA ILE A 852 0.33 7.41 -18.12
C ILE A 852 -1.13 7.09 -18.45
N ARG A 853 -1.95 6.70 -17.47
CA ARG A 853 -3.39 6.42 -17.64
C ARG A 853 -4.22 7.69 -17.79
N ILE A 854 -3.80 8.80 -17.18
CA ILE A 854 -4.45 10.09 -17.39
C ILE A 854 -4.10 10.58 -18.79
N VAL A 855 -2.83 10.50 -19.18
CA VAL A 855 -2.39 10.83 -20.55
C VAL A 855 -3.17 10.05 -21.60
N GLU A 856 -3.43 8.75 -21.37
CA GLU A 856 -4.29 7.94 -22.23
C GLU A 856 -5.69 8.56 -22.40
N VAL A 857 -6.38 8.83 -21.28
CA VAL A 857 -7.72 9.45 -21.29
C VAL A 857 -7.67 10.80 -22.00
N LEU A 858 -6.71 11.67 -21.69
CA LEU A 858 -6.60 12.99 -22.30
C LEU A 858 -6.39 12.91 -23.81
N CYS A 859 -5.59 11.96 -24.31
CA CYS A 859 -5.42 11.72 -25.74
C CYS A 859 -6.72 11.24 -26.39
N GLN A 860 -7.44 10.31 -25.75
CA GLN A 860 -8.76 9.85 -26.25
C GLN A 860 -9.74 11.02 -26.35
N GLN A 861 -9.83 11.86 -25.31
CA GLN A 861 -10.73 13.01 -25.30
C GLN A 861 -10.28 14.08 -26.30
N THR A 862 -8.98 14.27 -26.49
CA THR A 862 -8.43 15.16 -27.54
C THR A 862 -9.01 14.78 -28.90
N ALA A 863 -8.91 13.51 -29.31
CA ALA A 863 -9.43 13.06 -30.60
C ALA A 863 -10.94 13.36 -30.76
N VAL A 864 -11.74 13.09 -29.73
CA VAL A 864 -13.18 13.34 -29.73
C VAL A 864 -13.50 14.85 -29.85
N ILE A 865 -12.80 15.69 -29.08
CA ILE A 865 -13.00 17.14 -29.09
C ILE A 865 -12.63 17.73 -30.44
N LEU A 866 -11.48 17.37 -31.01
CA LEU A 866 -11.02 17.90 -32.30
C LEU A 866 -12.00 17.55 -33.43
N ASN A 867 -12.54 16.33 -33.44
CA ASN A 867 -13.54 15.91 -34.42
C ASN A 867 -14.85 16.70 -34.29
N GLN A 868 -15.22 17.16 -33.09
CA GLN A 868 -16.39 18.03 -32.92
C GLN A 868 -16.11 19.50 -33.24
N MET A 869 -14.86 19.96 -33.08
CA MET A 869 -14.43 21.31 -33.44
C MET A 869 -14.22 21.50 -34.94
N GLY A 870 -13.81 20.45 -35.66
CA GLY A 870 -13.43 20.55 -37.06
C GLY A 870 -12.26 21.51 -37.26
N VAL A 871 -12.29 22.29 -38.34
CA VAL A 871 -11.23 23.25 -38.73
C VAL A 871 -10.97 24.34 -37.67
N HIS A 872 -11.87 24.52 -36.69
CA HIS A 872 -11.65 25.43 -35.57
C HIS A 872 -10.56 24.97 -34.59
N ALA A 873 -10.20 23.68 -34.61
CA ALA A 873 -9.11 23.11 -33.82
C ALA A 873 -7.73 23.72 -34.15
N VAL A 874 -7.57 24.28 -35.35
CA VAL A 874 -6.31 24.85 -35.86
C VAL A 874 -5.62 25.82 -34.89
N LYS A 875 -6.39 26.59 -34.11
CA LYS A 875 -5.84 27.55 -33.13
C LYS A 875 -5.06 26.92 -31.97
N HIS A 876 -5.18 25.60 -31.81
CA HIS A 876 -4.54 24.82 -30.75
C HIS A 876 -3.33 24.02 -31.23
N LEU A 877 -2.96 24.10 -32.51
CA LEU A 877 -1.81 23.36 -33.05
C LEU A 877 -0.53 23.55 -32.22
N LYS A 878 -0.32 24.77 -31.73
CA LYS A 878 0.84 25.13 -30.90
C LYS A 878 0.93 24.37 -29.57
N ASP A 879 -0.19 23.84 -29.08
CA ASP A 879 -0.28 23.09 -27.82
C ASP A 879 -0.43 21.58 -28.13
N LEU A 880 -1.23 21.24 -29.16
CA LEU A 880 -1.51 19.86 -29.59
C LEU A 880 -0.27 19.12 -30.09
N ILE A 881 0.50 19.74 -30.99
CA ILE A 881 1.61 19.04 -31.65
C ILE A 881 2.74 18.77 -30.65
N PRO A 882 3.23 19.75 -29.86
CA PRO A 882 4.24 19.46 -28.86
C PRO A 882 3.81 18.41 -27.84
N MET A 883 2.53 18.44 -27.39
CA MET A 883 1.98 17.43 -26.49
C MET A 883 2.06 16.03 -27.08
N LEU A 884 1.53 15.83 -28.30
CA LEU A 884 1.50 14.51 -28.95
C LEU A 884 2.89 14.05 -29.36
N SER A 885 3.72 14.96 -29.86
CA SER A 885 5.12 14.70 -30.21
C SER A 885 5.91 14.19 -29.01
N THR A 886 5.78 14.85 -27.86
CA THR A 886 6.44 14.43 -26.61
C THR A 886 6.02 13.02 -26.19
N ILE A 887 4.72 12.69 -26.28
CA ILE A 887 4.21 11.36 -25.89
C ILE A 887 4.70 10.28 -26.86
N MET A 888 4.67 10.55 -28.17
CA MET A 888 5.01 9.57 -29.20
C MET A 888 6.52 9.35 -29.37
N ALA A 889 7.32 10.38 -29.09
CA ALA A 889 8.78 10.33 -29.18
C ALA A 889 9.45 9.80 -27.90
N ASP A 890 8.69 9.47 -26.85
CA ASP A 890 9.27 8.91 -25.63
C ASP A 890 9.81 7.49 -25.89
N PRO A 891 11.08 7.20 -25.57
CA PRO A 891 11.68 5.88 -25.78
C PRO A 891 11.01 4.75 -24.98
N PHE A 892 10.26 5.08 -23.92
CA PHE A 892 9.51 4.15 -23.09
C PHE A 892 8.02 4.09 -23.43
N ALA A 893 7.53 4.89 -24.38
CA ALA A 893 6.13 4.84 -24.82
C ALA A 893 5.61 3.43 -25.21
N PRO A 894 6.43 2.53 -25.82
CA PRO A 894 5.99 1.17 -26.14
C PRO A 894 5.55 0.33 -24.93
N VAL A 895 6.00 0.67 -23.71
CA VAL A 895 5.56 -0.02 -22.48
C VAL A 895 4.06 0.16 -22.21
N ALA A 896 3.46 1.24 -22.73
CA ALA A 896 2.04 1.56 -22.58
C ALA A 896 1.33 1.67 -23.94
N PRO A 897 1.03 0.54 -24.60
CA PRO A 897 0.49 0.54 -25.96
C PRO A 897 -0.87 1.24 -26.06
N ALA A 898 -1.71 1.21 -25.03
CA ALA A 898 -3.02 1.88 -25.02
C ALA A 898 -2.89 3.42 -25.05
N THR A 899 -1.96 3.96 -24.28
CA THR A 899 -1.64 5.39 -24.27
C THR A 899 -1.08 5.81 -25.63
N LEU A 900 -0.11 5.06 -26.16
CA LEU A 900 0.49 5.34 -27.45
C LEU A 900 -0.52 5.28 -28.60
N LEU A 901 -1.40 4.27 -28.60
CA LEU A 901 -2.50 4.15 -29.55
C LEU A 901 -3.45 5.36 -29.48
N SER A 902 -3.77 5.81 -28.26
CA SER A 902 -4.62 6.98 -28.05
C SER A 902 -3.97 8.27 -28.58
N ALA A 903 -2.65 8.43 -28.39
CA ALA A 903 -1.88 9.55 -28.92
C ALA A 903 -1.83 9.55 -30.46
N ILE A 904 -1.63 8.37 -31.08
CA ILE A 904 -1.67 8.22 -32.54
C ILE A 904 -3.05 8.60 -33.09
N LYS A 905 -4.14 8.14 -32.46
CA LYS A 905 -5.51 8.52 -32.86
C LYS A 905 -5.79 10.01 -32.69
N ALA A 906 -5.23 10.64 -31.65
CA ALA A 906 -5.30 12.09 -31.49
C ALA A 906 -4.53 12.82 -32.61
N LEU A 907 -3.36 12.33 -33.00
CA LEU A 907 -2.61 12.87 -34.15
C LEU A 907 -3.38 12.72 -35.46
N GLN A 908 -4.04 11.59 -35.69
CA GLN A 908 -4.92 11.40 -36.85
C GLN A 908 -6.07 12.41 -36.86
N ALA A 909 -6.67 12.71 -35.70
CA ALA A 909 -7.67 13.75 -35.56
C ALA A 909 -7.10 15.16 -35.84
N VAL A 910 -5.84 15.43 -35.44
CA VAL A 910 -5.13 16.67 -35.82
C VAL A 910 -4.96 16.75 -37.33
N LEU A 911 -4.49 15.68 -37.99
CA LEU A 911 -4.33 15.66 -39.44
C LEU A 911 -5.66 15.85 -40.17
N ALA A 912 -6.74 15.21 -39.71
CA ALA A 912 -8.06 15.31 -40.33
C ALA A 912 -8.70 16.69 -40.19
N ASN A 913 -8.49 17.38 -39.06
CA ASN A 913 -9.19 18.63 -38.75
C ASN A 913 -8.32 19.88 -38.95
N CYS A 914 -7.00 19.77 -38.78
CA CYS A 914 -6.07 20.89 -38.83
C CYS A 914 -5.21 20.95 -40.10
N TRP A 915 -5.49 20.12 -41.11
CA TRP A 915 -4.77 20.07 -42.37
C TRP A 915 -4.46 21.42 -43.04
N PRO A 916 -5.29 22.49 -42.99
CA PRO A 916 -4.98 23.73 -43.71
C PRO A 916 -3.75 24.49 -43.19
N ARG A 917 -3.24 24.16 -42.00
CA ARG A 917 -2.09 24.85 -41.38
C ARG A 917 -0.87 23.95 -41.15
N ILE A 918 -0.89 22.71 -41.64
CA ILE A 918 0.20 21.75 -41.44
C ILE A 918 1.23 21.80 -42.58
N PRO A 919 0.85 21.80 -43.88
CA PRO A 919 1.83 21.77 -44.97
C PRO A 919 2.80 22.95 -44.94
N ALA A 920 4.07 22.68 -45.28
CA ALA A 920 5.14 23.68 -45.34
C ALA A 920 5.31 24.52 -44.06
N SER A 921 4.99 23.93 -42.90
CA SER A 921 5.12 24.58 -41.59
C SER A 921 6.01 23.76 -40.66
N PRO A 922 6.53 24.36 -39.57
CA PRO A 922 7.32 23.63 -38.58
C PRO A 922 6.58 22.41 -37.99
N TRP A 923 5.23 22.46 -37.99
CA TRP A 923 4.37 21.38 -37.56
C TRP A 923 4.48 20.13 -38.42
N GLN A 924 4.70 20.28 -39.73
CA GLN A 924 4.95 19.14 -40.61
C GLN A 924 6.19 18.38 -40.16
N ASP A 925 7.30 19.09 -39.95
CA ASP A 925 8.58 18.47 -39.59
C ASP A 925 8.51 17.83 -38.19
N GLU A 926 7.80 18.46 -37.26
CA GLU A 926 7.59 17.91 -35.91
C GLU A 926 6.73 16.64 -35.93
N ILE A 927 5.68 16.59 -36.76
CA ILE A 927 4.87 15.37 -36.95
C ILE A 927 5.71 14.26 -37.59
N ILE A 928 6.54 14.57 -38.60
CA ILE A 928 7.46 13.60 -39.21
C ILE A 928 8.40 13.04 -38.15
N ASN A 929 9.02 13.91 -37.34
CA ASN A 929 9.92 13.49 -36.27
C ASN A 929 9.22 12.57 -35.25
N ALA A 930 8.01 12.93 -34.81
CA ALA A 930 7.23 12.11 -33.88
C ALA A 930 6.91 10.72 -34.44
N LEU A 931 6.49 10.64 -35.71
CA LEU A 931 6.22 9.35 -36.38
C LEU A 931 7.49 8.50 -36.53
N VAL A 932 8.61 9.11 -36.91
CA VAL A 932 9.91 8.45 -37.06
C VAL A 932 10.37 7.86 -35.74
N LEU A 933 10.43 8.68 -34.68
CA LEU A 933 10.90 8.23 -33.36
C LEU A 933 9.99 7.13 -32.80
N CYS A 934 8.67 7.32 -32.88
CA CYS A 934 7.71 6.31 -32.43
C CYS A 934 7.91 4.95 -33.15
N TRP A 935 8.10 4.98 -34.47
CA TRP A 935 8.36 3.78 -35.27
C TRP A 935 9.68 3.08 -34.88
N LEU A 936 10.75 3.85 -34.69
CA LEU A 936 12.05 3.30 -34.30
C LEU A 936 12.02 2.72 -32.89
N HIS A 937 11.31 3.34 -31.96
CA HIS A 937 11.13 2.79 -30.60
C HIS A 937 10.35 1.48 -30.60
N LEU A 938 9.38 1.30 -31.50
CA LEU A 938 8.69 0.02 -31.69
C LEU A 938 9.54 -1.04 -32.39
N ALA A 939 10.44 -0.61 -33.28
CA ALA A 939 11.34 -1.50 -34.00
C ALA A 939 12.47 -2.05 -33.11
N ASN A 940 12.95 -1.24 -32.17
CA ASN A 940 14.08 -1.57 -31.31
C ASN A 940 13.74 -2.67 -30.29
N GLN A 941 14.25 -3.88 -30.52
CA GLN A 941 14.07 -5.03 -29.61
C GLN A 941 15.00 -4.97 -28.38
N ASP A 942 16.09 -4.19 -28.45
CA ASP A 942 17.16 -4.23 -27.45
C ASP A 942 16.79 -3.53 -26.12
N ASN A 943 15.71 -2.75 -26.09
CA ASN A 943 15.29 -2.04 -24.88
C ASN A 943 14.73 -2.96 -23.76
N GLY A 944 14.67 -4.28 -23.98
CA GLY A 944 14.11 -5.23 -23.00
C GLY A 944 12.60 -5.12 -22.80
N ILE A 945 11.91 -4.28 -23.59
CA ILE A 945 10.46 -4.04 -23.52
C ILE A 945 9.76 -4.99 -24.49
N GLN A 946 9.10 -6.03 -23.97
CA GLN A 946 8.28 -6.92 -24.79
C GLN A 946 6.85 -6.37 -24.94
N VAL A 947 6.58 -5.72 -26.08
CA VAL A 947 5.20 -5.43 -26.52
C VAL A 947 4.59 -6.72 -27.07
N THR A 948 3.35 -7.04 -26.67
CA THR A 948 2.65 -8.21 -27.22
C THR A 948 2.48 -8.09 -28.74
N GLY A 949 2.55 -9.22 -29.45
CA GLY A 949 2.49 -9.25 -30.92
C GLY A 949 1.26 -8.55 -31.50
N ASP A 950 0.10 -8.71 -30.87
CA ASP A 950 -1.15 -8.07 -31.29
C ASP A 950 -1.13 -6.55 -31.12
N SER A 951 -0.65 -6.06 -29.97
CA SER A 951 -0.57 -4.62 -29.68
C SER A 951 0.42 -3.93 -30.63
N ARG A 952 1.56 -4.57 -30.89
CA ARG A 952 2.56 -4.06 -31.83
C ARG A 952 1.98 -3.95 -33.24
N SER A 953 1.29 -5.00 -33.70
CA SER A 953 0.68 -5.00 -35.03
C SER A 953 -0.35 -3.88 -35.20
N LEU A 954 -1.16 -3.65 -34.17
CA LEU A 954 -2.13 -2.55 -34.15
C LEU A 954 -1.45 -1.17 -34.20
N LEU A 955 -0.39 -0.97 -33.40
CA LEU A 955 0.37 0.30 -33.40
C LEU A 955 1.05 0.56 -34.76
N GLU A 956 1.69 -0.46 -35.34
CA GLU A 956 2.28 -0.35 -36.68
C GLU A 956 1.23 0.02 -37.72
N GLN A 957 0.05 -0.61 -37.68
CA GLN A 957 -1.05 -0.31 -38.59
C GLN A 957 -1.53 1.15 -38.46
N GLU A 958 -1.69 1.66 -37.24
CA GLU A 958 -2.16 3.03 -37.01
C GLU A 958 -1.10 4.09 -37.34
N LEU A 959 0.20 3.78 -37.18
CA LEU A 959 1.29 4.63 -37.65
C LEU A 959 1.32 4.72 -39.19
N LEU A 960 1.10 3.60 -39.88
CA LEU A 960 0.98 3.59 -41.34
C LEU A 960 -0.22 4.42 -41.81
N THR A 961 -1.36 4.31 -41.13
CA THR A 961 -2.54 5.15 -41.40
C THR A 961 -2.22 6.64 -41.20
N SER A 962 -1.49 6.97 -40.14
CA SER A 962 -1.07 8.35 -39.83
C SER A 962 -0.09 8.91 -40.87
N SER A 963 0.85 8.09 -41.33
CA SER A 963 1.80 8.44 -42.41
C SER A 963 1.07 8.71 -43.73
N LYS A 964 0.08 7.88 -44.09
CA LYS A 964 -0.77 8.09 -45.28
C LYS A 964 -1.62 9.35 -45.16
N ALA A 965 -2.19 9.61 -43.98
CA ALA A 965 -2.93 10.84 -43.72
C ALA A 965 -2.01 12.07 -43.84
N LEU A 966 -0.79 12.00 -43.31
CA LEU A 966 0.21 13.07 -43.45
C LEU A 966 0.58 13.29 -44.92
N ALA A 967 0.82 12.23 -45.69
CA ALA A 967 1.11 12.32 -47.13
C ALA A 967 -0.02 13.04 -47.89
N ALA A 968 -1.28 12.71 -47.60
CA ALA A 968 -2.43 13.38 -48.18
C ALA A 968 -2.49 14.86 -47.78
N VAL A 969 -2.20 15.20 -46.53
CA VAL A 969 -2.16 16.57 -46.03
C VAL A 969 -1.05 17.37 -46.70
N VAL A 970 0.21 16.91 -46.69
CA VAL A 970 1.34 17.68 -47.27
C VAL A 970 1.24 17.83 -48.78
N LYS A 971 0.60 16.88 -49.47
CA LYS A 971 0.29 17.00 -50.90
C LYS A 971 -0.61 18.19 -51.21
N THR A 972 -1.48 18.61 -50.28
CA THR A 972 -2.27 19.86 -50.44
C THR A 972 -1.40 21.12 -50.47
N GLY A 973 -0.19 21.06 -49.90
CA GLY A 973 0.83 22.11 -49.99
C GLY A 973 1.81 21.94 -51.16
N GLY A 974 1.60 20.96 -52.04
CA GLY A 974 2.51 20.68 -53.17
C GLY A 974 3.80 19.96 -52.80
N ILE A 975 3.87 19.35 -51.61
CA ILE A 975 5.04 18.61 -51.13
C ILE A 975 4.80 17.11 -51.34
N ASP A 976 5.78 16.42 -51.94
CA ASP A 976 5.83 14.96 -51.92
C ASP A 976 6.53 14.49 -50.64
N LEU A 977 5.79 13.77 -49.79
CA LEU A 977 6.33 13.26 -48.53
C LEU A 977 7.48 12.29 -48.76
N ALA A 978 7.42 11.47 -49.80
CA ALA A 978 8.44 10.46 -50.09
C ALA A 978 9.78 11.10 -50.45
N GLU A 979 9.76 12.19 -51.24
CA GLU A 979 10.96 12.97 -51.55
C GLU A 979 11.50 13.69 -50.30
N HIS A 980 10.62 14.26 -49.49
CA HIS A 980 11.00 15.03 -48.29
C HIS A 980 11.70 14.16 -47.23
N VAL A 981 11.27 12.89 -47.06
CA VAL A 981 11.84 11.96 -46.07
C VAL A 981 12.93 11.04 -46.64
N ALA A 982 13.19 11.07 -47.95
CA ALA A 982 14.20 10.21 -48.60
C ALA A 982 15.59 10.24 -47.92
N PRO A 983 16.12 11.40 -47.45
CA PRO A 983 17.38 11.44 -46.72
C PRO A 983 17.34 10.67 -45.38
N LEU A 984 16.19 10.63 -44.71
CA LEU A 984 16.00 9.90 -43.45
C LEU A 984 15.95 8.39 -43.73
N VAL A 985 15.19 7.96 -44.75
CA VAL A 985 15.10 6.54 -45.16
C VAL A 985 16.46 6.00 -45.62
N THR A 986 17.28 6.85 -46.27
CA THR A 986 18.64 6.48 -46.68
C THR A 986 19.55 6.21 -45.48
N LYS A 987 19.38 6.99 -44.39
CA LYS A 987 20.14 6.79 -43.15
C LYS A 987 19.60 5.63 -42.32
N GLU A 988 18.30 5.42 -42.31
CA GLU A 988 17.62 4.41 -41.50
C GLU A 988 16.61 3.61 -42.35
N PRO A 989 17.04 2.49 -42.95
CA PRO A 989 16.21 1.70 -43.87
C PRO A 989 14.92 1.17 -43.27
N ALA A 990 14.84 1.01 -41.93
CA ALA A 990 13.63 0.57 -41.24
C ALA A 990 12.43 1.52 -41.45
N LEU A 991 12.70 2.81 -41.77
CA LEU A 991 11.67 3.81 -42.04
C LEU A 991 11.01 3.64 -43.42
N ALA A 992 11.61 2.86 -44.32
CA ALA A 992 11.05 2.63 -45.66
C ALA A 992 9.62 2.08 -45.59
N ARG A 993 9.30 1.23 -44.61
CA ARG A 993 7.94 0.70 -44.41
C ARG A 993 6.96 1.74 -43.87
N LEU A 994 7.43 2.70 -43.05
CA LEU A 994 6.57 3.76 -42.50
C LEU A 994 6.14 4.76 -43.58
N PHE A 995 7.07 5.12 -44.47
CA PHE A 995 6.83 6.09 -45.53
C PHE A 995 6.64 5.45 -46.91
N SER A 996 6.54 4.11 -47.00
CA SER A 996 6.07 3.44 -48.21
C SER A 996 4.62 3.85 -48.41
N SER A 997 4.42 4.86 -49.25
CA SER A 997 3.11 5.20 -49.80
C SER A 997 2.76 4.21 -50.88
#